data_AF-A0A8C0JA59-F1
#
_entry.id   AF-A0A8C0JA59-F1
#
_cell.length_a   1.000
_cell.length_b   1.000
_cell.length_c   1.000
_cell.angle_alpha   90.00
_cell.angle_beta   90.00
_cell.angle_gamma   90.00
#
_symmetry.space_group_name_H-M   'P 1'
#
loop_
_entity.id
_entity.type
_entity.pdbx_description
1 polymer ?
#
loop_
_entity_poly.entity_id
_entity_poly.type
_entity_poly.pdbx_seq_one_letter_code
_entity_poly.pdbx_strand_id
1 'polypeptide(L)'
;MTRIDSPLPCIWEFTAGWFMLAFLPPAPCQQLSVVCFSPRYTETLTDPSYRGQILTMVNPIVGNGGVPDTAALDEMGLSKFLESDGIKVSGLLVLDYSNDYSHWRAVKTLGQWLQEEKVRDLWATRPDTRHGISGTVLGKIEFEGQPVEFVDPNKRNLIADVSTKEVKVYGKGNPIKVVAVDCGLKNNAIRLLVKRGAEVHLVPWNHDFTGMEYDGLFLSGGPGDPMQAQELIQNLQKVLKSDCKEPLFGVSMGNLITGIAAGATSYKMPMANRGQNQPVVNLSNGQAFITAQNHGYALHSNTLPAGWKPLFVNVNDQTNEGIMHETKPIFTTQFNPEASAGPTDTEFLFDSFISLIKKGKGTTVASVLPKATTVASRLEVSKVLILGSGGLSIGQAGEFDYSGSQAVKAMKEENVKTVLMNPNIASVQTNEVGLKQADTVYFLPITPQFVTEVIKAERPDGLILGMGGQTALNCGVELFRRGVLKEYGVKVLGTSVEAIMATEDRQLFSDKLTEINEKIAPSFAVESIEDALNAAEKIGYPVMIRSAYALGGLGSGICPDKERLLDLGTKAFAVTNQILVERSVVGWKEIEYEVVRDASDNCITVCNMENVDAMGVHTGDSIVVAPSQTLSNEEFQMLRESAIKVVRHLGIVGECNIQYALHPTSLEYCIIEVNARLSRSSALASKATGYPLAFIAAKIALGIPLPEIKNVVSGKTSACFEPSLDYMVAKIPRWDLDRFQGTSSQIGSSMKSVGEVMAIGRTFEECFQKALRMCHPSVDGFTSRLPMNKEWPANLDLQKELADPSSIRVYAIAKALHDGVPVDDIHKLTAIDKWFIYKMRDIVHMEKSLKELSSESIPEETMRRAKQIGFSDKQIGKCLGVTEAQSRELRLKKNIKPSVKQIDTLAAEYSAITNYLYVTYNGQENDVKFDDRGMMVLGCGPYHIGSSVEFDWCAVSSIRTLRQLGHKTVVVNCNPETVSTDFDECDRLYFEELSLERILDIYQHEECAGCIISVGGQIPNNLAVPLYKNGVKIMGTNPMQIDRAEDRSVFSAVLDELNVAQAPWKAVSTLKDAVEFANSVGYPCLLRPSYVLSGSAMNVVFTEEEMKKFLAEATRVSQEHPVVLTKFIEGAREVEMDAVAKAGKVVSHAISEHVEDAGVHSGDATLMLPTQTISQGALEKVKIITKKIARAFSISGPFNVQFLVRGNDVLVRTPTAG
;
A
#
# COMPACT_ATOMS: atom_id res chain seq x y z
N MET A 1 11.02 -2.59 -37.40
CA MET A 1 9.56 -2.71 -37.60
C MET A 1 9.04 -1.33 -37.98
N THR A 2 8.29 -1.26 -39.08
CA THR A 2 7.75 -0.04 -39.69
C THR A 2 6.93 0.79 -38.69
N ARG A 3 7.13 2.11 -38.72
CA ARG A 3 6.33 3.12 -38.00
C ARG A 3 4.84 2.80 -38.17
N ILE A 4 4.16 2.51 -37.06
CA ILE A 4 2.71 2.63 -36.98
C ILE A 4 2.40 4.13 -37.08
N ASP A 5 1.44 4.47 -37.94
CA ASP A 5 1.01 5.83 -38.24
C ASP A 5 0.72 6.62 -36.94
N SER A 6 1.03 7.92 -36.98
CA SER A 6 0.74 8.89 -35.92
C SER A 6 -0.72 8.80 -35.45
N PRO A 7 -1.00 8.75 -34.14
CA PRO A 7 -2.37 8.62 -33.64
C PRO A 7 -3.19 9.87 -33.98
N LEU A 8 -4.43 9.68 -34.45
CA LEU A 8 -5.36 10.76 -34.77
C LEU A 8 -6.01 11.29 -33.48
N PRO A 9 -6.25 12.60 -33.36
CA PRO A 9 -6.97 13.16 -32.23
C PRO A 9 -8.46 12.74 -32.26
N CYS A 10 -9.03 12.42 -31.10
CA CYS A 10 -10.45 12.15 -30.92
C CYS A 10 -11.00 12.81 -29.64
N ILE A 11 -12.31 12.99 -29.58
CA ILE A 11 -13.01 13.72 -28.52
C ILE A 11 -14.03 12.80 -27.85
N TRP A 12 -14.01 12.78 -26.52
CA TRP A 12 -15.10 12.23 -25.73
C TRP A 12 -16.06 13.34 -25.28
N GLU A 13 -17.37 13.16 -25.49
CA GLU A 13 -18.40 14.13 -25.12
C GLU A 13 -19.49 13.48 -24.25
N PHE A 14 -19.92 14.20 -23.22
CA PHE A 14 -21.07 13.85 -22.38
C PHE A 14 -22.24 14.80 -22.59
N THR A 15 -23.46 14.31 -22.40
CA THR A 15 -24.69 15.14 -22.37
C THR A 15 -24.66 16.27 -21.33
N ALA A 16 -23.79 16.20 -20.33
CA ALA A 16 -23.55 17.26 -19.35
C ALA A 16 -22.54 18.34 -19.79
N GLY A 17 -22.04 18.30 -21.04
CA GLY A 17 -21.18 19.36 -21.62
C GLY A 17 -19.68 19.22 -21.36
N TRP A 18 -19.21 18.05 -20.94
CA TRP A 18 -17.79 17.76 -20.68
C TRP A 18 -17.10 17.23 -21.94
N PHE A 19 -15.89 17.74 -22.23
CA PHE A 19 -15.06 17.35 -23.37
C PHE A 19 -13.67 16.89 -22.92
N MET A 20 -13.16 15.79 -23.49
CA MET A 20 -11.76 15.37 -23.31
C MET A 20 -11.12 14.99 -24.64
N LEU A 21 -9.86 15.41 -24.82
CA LEU A 21 -9.04 15.15 -26.01
C LEU A 21 -8.15 13.91 -25.79
N ALA A 22 -8.00 13.07 -26.82
CA ALA A 22 -7.24 11.80 -26.76
C ALA A 22 -6.61 11.43 -28.13
N PHE A 23 -5.80 10.37 -28.19
CA PHE A 23 -5.01 9.97 -29.37
C PHE A 23 -5.23 8.49 -29.78
N LEU A 24 -5.75 8.17 -30.99
CA LEU A 24 -6.02 6.79 -31.46
C LEU A 24 -6.18 6.56 -32.99
N PRO A 25 -6.24 5.30 -33.49
CA PRO A 25 -6.65 4.92 -34.86
C PRO A 25 -8.18 4.66 -35.01
N PRO A 26 -8.72 4.52 -36.24
CA PRO A 26 -10.11 4.93 -36.57
C PRO A 26 -11.19 3.82 -36.58
N ALA A 27 -12.41 4.15 -36.11
CA ALA A 27 -13.71 3.56 -36.49
C ALA A 27 -14.89 4.48 -36.02
N PRO A 28 -16.20 4.24 -36.38
CA PRO A 28 -17.55 4.60 -35.82
C PRO A 28 -18.29 4.01 -34.55
N CYS A 29 -18.70 4.70 -33.45
CA CYS A 29 -19.39 4.10 -32.28
C CYS A 29 -19.92 5.13 -31.25
N GLN A 30 -21.05 4.81 -30.62
CA GLN A 30 -21.92 5.63 -29.74
C GLN A 30 -22.17 4.88 -28.42
N GLN A 31 -22.66 5.53 -27.33
CA GLN A 31 -23.59 4.99 -26.29
C GLN A 31 -23.28 5.33 -24.80
N LEU A 32 -24.21 4.97 -23.91
CA LEU A 32 -24.21 5.16 -22.45
C LEU A 32 -22.85 4.94 -21.78
N SER A 33 -22.37 5.92 -21.03
CA SER A 33 -21.13 5.78 -20.24
C SER A 33 -21.42 5.13 -18.90
N VAL A 34 -20.57 4.18 -18.53
CA VAL A 34 -20.71 3.37 -17.33
C VAL A 34 -19.36 3.21 -16.66
N VAL A 35 -19.29 3.52 -15.38
CA VAL A 35 -18.10 3.31 -14.54
C VAL A 35 -18.13 1.89 -13.96
N CYS A 36 -17.00 1.19 -14.02
CA CYS A 36 -16.84 -0.14 -13.42
C CYS A 36 -15.62 -0.20 -12.50
N PHE A 37 -15.86 -0.70 -11.30
CA PHE A 37 -14.87 -0.93 -10.25
C PHE A 37 -14.28 -2.34 -10.34
N SER A 38 -13.81 -2.72 -11.54
CA SER A 38 -13.16 -4.01 -11.81
C SER A 38 -11.69 -3.82 -12.20
N PRO A 39 -10.73 -4.42 -11.48
CA PRO A 39 -9.32 -4.38 -11.85
C PRO A 39 -8.94 -5.37 -12.96
N ARG A 40 -9.81 -6.32 -13.32
CA ARG A 40 -9.50 -7.44 -14.24
C ARG A 40 -10.33 -7.36 -15.51
N TYR A 41 -9.70 -7.02 -16.62
CA TYR A 41 -10.40 -6.52 -17.80
C TYR A 41 -10.95 -7.61 -18.73
N THR A 42 -10.28 -8.76 -18.93
CA THR A 42 -10.68 -9.73 -19.96
C THR A 42 -12.09 -10.30 -19.72
N GLU A 43 -12.36 -10.79 -18.51
CA GLU A 43 -13.67 -11.32 -18.12
C GLU A 43 -14.71 -10.18 -18.07
N THR A 44 -14.32 -9.00 -17.58
CA THR A 44 -15.21 -7.83 -17.47
C THR A 44 -15.68 -7.35 -18.86
N LEU A 45 -14.79 -7.26 -19.84
CA LEU A 45 -15.12 -6.80 -21.20
C LEU A 45 -16.06 -7.75 -21.93
N THR A 46 -16.13 -9.01 -21.50
CA THR A 46 -16.97 -10.05 -22.10
C THR A 46 -18.25 -10.33 -21.31
N ASP A 47 -18.54 -9.57 -20.26
CA ASP A 47 -19.82 -9.63 -19.53
C ASP A 47 -20.97 -9.06 -20.39
N PRO A 48 -21.99 -9.88 -20.72
CA PRO A 48 -23.16 -9.44 -21.51
C PRO A 48 -23.90 -8.25 -20.91
N SER A 49 -23.80 -8.01 -19.60
CA SER A 49 -24.46 -6.91 -18.88
C SER A 49 -23.97 -5.53 -19.33
N TYR A 50 -22.79 -5.44 -19.97
CA TYR A 50 -22.28 -4.21 -20.58
C TYR A 50 -22.77 -3.95 -22.00
N ARG A 51 -23.65 -4.79 -22.56
CA ARG A 51 -24.17 -4.57 -23.91
C ARG A 51 -24.76 -3.16 -24.02
N GLY A 52 -24.26 -2.41 -25.00
CA GLY A 52 -24.74 -1.07 -25.25
C GLY A 52 -24.06 0.01 -24.39
N GLN A 53 -23.01 -0.32 -23.63
CA GLN A 53 -22.38 0.58 -22.65
C GLN A 53 -20.91 0.83 -23.01
N ILE A 54 -20.43 2.03 -22.74
CA ILE A 54 -19.02 2.38 -22.79
C ILE A 54 -18.46 2.30 -21.38
N LEU A 55 -17.48 1.42 -21.19
CA LEU A 55 -16.90 1.08 -19.91
C LEU A 55 -15.78 2.06 -19.54
N THR A 56 -15.85 2.63 -18.34
CA THR A 56 -14.76 3.40 -17.73
C THR A 56 -14.10 2.54 -16.67
N MET A 57 -12.82 2.21 -16.88
CA MET A 57 -12.04 1.42 -15.94
C MET A 57 -11.59 2.29 -14.76
N VAL A 58 -11.79 1.76 -13.55
CA VAL A 58 -11.28 2.38 -12.32
C VAL A 58 -9.78 2.14 -12.15
N ASN A 59 -9.31 0.93 -12.45
CA ASN A 59 -7.88 0.64 -12.45
C ASN A 59 -7.20 1.53 -13.50
N PRO A 60 -6.25 2.40 -13.11
CA PRO A 60 -5.65 3.34 -14.03
C PRO A 60 -4.69 2.68 -15.03
N ILE A 61 -4.24 1.44 -14.77
CA ILE A 61 -3.23 0.75 -15.58
C ILE A 61 -3.86 -0.53 -16.16
N VAL A 62 -4.10 -0.56 -17.47
CA VAL A 62 -4.85 -1.64 -18.14
C VAL A 62 -4.05 -2.24 -19.31
N GLY A 63 -4.18 -3.55 -19.52
CA GLY A 63 -3.51 -4.29 -20.61
C GLY A 63 -2.26 -5.08 -20.19
N ASN A 64 -1.89 -5.05 -18.90
CA ASN A 64 -0.63 -5.61 -18.37
C ASN A 64 -0.41 -7.09 -18.72
N GLY A 65 -1.48 -7.88 -18.69
CA GLY A 65 -1.44 -9.31 -18.98
C GLY A 65 -1.78 -9.67 -20.43
N GLY A 66 -1.91 -8.69 -21.33
CA GLY A 66 -2.33 -8.93 -22.70
C GLY A 66 -3.72 -9.58 -22.76
N VAL A 67 -3.95 -10.43 -23.76
CA VAL A 67 -5.21 -11.18 -23.90
C VAL A 67 -4.89 -12.66 -24.08
N PRO A 68 -5.59 -13.57 -23.37
CA PRO A 68 -5.43 -15.00 -23.57
C PRO A 68 -5.96 -15.44 -24.94
N ASP A 69 -5.82 -16.74 -25.27
CA ASP A 69 -6.38 -17.27 -26.51
C ASP A 69 -7.92 -17.18 -26.51
N THR A 70 -8.45 -16.19 -27.24
CA THR A 70 -9.88 -15.89 -27.33
C THR A 70 -10.66 -16.91 -28.15
N ALA A 71 -9.98 -17.73 -28.96
CA ALA A 71 -10.60 -18.76 -29.78
C ALA A 71 -10.63 -20.12 -29.07
N ALA A 72 -9.87 -20.29 -27.98
CA ALA A 72 -9.84 -21.53 -27.23
C ALA A 72 -11.21 -21.85 -26.62
N LEU A 73 -11.68 -23.08 -26.85
CA LEU A 73 -12.89 -23.62 -26.23
C LEU A 73 -12.53 -24.63 -25.14
N ASP A 74 -13.36 -24.71 -24.11
CA ASP A 74 -13.30 -25.78 -23.11
C ASP A 74 -14.00 -27.06 -23.60
N GLU A 75 -13.99 -28.11 -22.78
CA GLU A 75 -14.61 -29.41 -23.06
C GLU A 75 -16.13 -29.34 -23.27
N MET A 76 -16.77 -28.25 -22.86
CA MET A 76 -18.20 -27.99 -23.05
C MET A 76 -18.48 -27.18 -24.32
N GLY A 77 -17.45 -26.75 -25.05
CA GLY A 77 -17.58 -25.89 -26.22
C GLY A 77 -17.87 -24.43 -25.87
N LEU A 78 -17.66 -24.01 -24.62
CA LEU A 78 -17.70 -22.60 -24.21
C LEU A 78 -16.33 -21.96 -24.42
N SER A 79 -16.27 -20.63 -24.53
CA SER A 79 -14.97 -19.94 -24.52
C SER A 79 -14.23 -20.28 -23.24
N LYS A 80 -12.95 -20.67 -23.34
CA LYS A 80 -12.18 -21.18 -22.21
C LYS A 80 -11.83 -20.09 -21.19
N PHE A 81 -11.56 -18.87 -21.66
CA PHE A 81 -11.07 -17.77 -20.83
C PHE A 81 -12.00 -16.54 -20.81
N LEU A 82 -13.11 -16.59 -21.55
CA LEU A 82 -14.06 -15.48 -21.65
C LEU A 82 -15.42 -15.86 -21.06
N GLU A 83 -16.20 -14.85 -20.72
CA GLU A 83 -17.53 -15.02 -20.12
C GLU A 83 -18.67 -14.96 -21.13
N SER A 84 -18.37 -14.68 -22.40
CA SER A 84 -19.29 -14.86 -23.52
C SER A 84 -18.51 -15.18 -24.79
N ASP A 85 -19.17 -15.11 -25.95
CA ASP A 85 -18.59 -15.38 -27.28
C ASP A 85 -17.67 -14.28 -27.82
N GLY A 86 -17.52 -13.16 -27.11
CA GLY A 86 -16.70 -12.02 -27.55
C GLY A 86 -16.89 -10.79 -26.68
N ILE A 87 -16.30 -9.65 -27.06
CA ILE A 87 -16.43 -8.40 -26.29
C ILE A 87 -17.87 -7.89 -26.35
N LYS A 88 -18.36 -7.38 -25.21
CA LYS A 88 -19.75 -6.92 -25.04
C LYS A 88 -19.87 -5.42 -24.82
N VAL A 89 -18.81 -4.76 -24.35
CA VAL A 89 -18.75 -3.30 -24.26
C VAL A 89 -18.76 -2.68 -25.65
N SER A 90 -19.34 -1.49 -25.77
CA SER A 90 -19.36 -0.71 -27.01
C SER A 90 -18.14 0.20 -27.17
N GLY A 91 -17.48 0.50 -26.05
CA GLY A 91 -16.23 1.24 -25.98
C GLY A 91 -15.56 1.09 -24.62
N LEU A 92 -14.27 1.44 -24.56
CA LEU A 92 -13.45 1.34 -23.35
C LEU A 92 -12.67 2.63 -23.08
N LEU A 93 -12.72 3.14 -21.85
CA LEU A 93 -11.95 4.28 -21.36
C LEU A 93 -10.97 3.83 -20.29
N VAL A 94 -9.69 4.13 -20.50
CA VAL A 94 -8.58 3.82 -19.57
C VAL A 94 -7.64 5.02 -19.45
N LEU A 95 -6.98 5.15 -18.29
CA LEU A 95 -6.01 6.22 -18.05
C LEU A 95 -4.66 5.93 -18.69
N ASP A 96 -4.06 4.77 -18.41
CA ASP A 96 -2.82 4.28 -19.00
C ASP A 96 -3.05 2.90 -19.62
N TYR A 97 -2.56 2.74 -20.85
CA TYR A 97 -2.63 1.50 -21.60
C TYR A 97 -1.22 0.91 -21.73
N SER A 98 -1.05 -0.34 -21.29
CA SER A 98 0.19 -1.09 -21.43
C SER A 98 0.30 -1.66 -22.85
N ASN A 99 1.14 -1.03 -23.69
CA ASN A 99 1.44 -1.52 -25.04
C ASN A 99 2.21 -2.85 -25.02
N ASP A 100 3.13 -2.99 -24.06
CA ASP A 100 3.84 -4.25 -23.78
C ASP A 100 3.16 -4.98 -22.63
N TYR A 101 2.96 -6.28 -22.78
CA TYR A 101 2.35 -7.16 -21.79
C TYR A 101 3.30 -8.26 -21.34
N SER A 102 3.04 -8.84 -20.18
CA SER A 102 3.75 -10.01 -19.66
C SER A 102 2.79 -10.87 -18.84
N HIS A 103 2.36 -11.99 -19.43
CA HIS A 103 1.62 -13.03 -18.73
C HIS A 103 1.72 -14.33 -19.53
N TRP A 104 1.85 -15.47 -18.85
CA TRP A 104 2.16 -16.74 -19.49
C TRP A 104 1.04 -17.29 -20.40
N ARG A 105 -0.19 -16.81 -20.23
CA ARG A 105 -1.33 -17.14 -21.11
C ARG A 105 -1.53 -16.17 -22.27
N ALA A 106 -0.82 -15.05 -22.30
CA ALA A 106 -1.10 -13.99 -23.25
C ALA A 106 -0.63 -14.36 -24.67
N VAL A 107 -1.48 -14.12 -25.67
CA VAL A 107 -1.16 -14.39 -27.09
C VAL A 107 -1.17 -13.13 -27.96
N LYS A 108 -1.78 -12.04 -27.48
CA LYS A 108 -1.88 -10.76 -28.18
C LYS A 108 -2.06 -9.60 -27.21
N THR A 109 -1.88 -8.37 -27.69
CA THR A 109 -2.16 -7.16 -26.92
C THR A 109 -3.67 -6.93 -26.78
N LEU A 110 -4.10 -6.18 -25.75
CA LEU A 110 -5.51 -5.79 -25.61
C LEU A 110 -5.98 -4.91 -26.77
N GLY A 111 -5.15 -3.98 -27.27
CA GLY A 111 -5.46 -3.15 -28.43
C GLY A 111 -5.70 -3.97 -29.71
N GLN A 112 -4.92 -5.02 -29.94
CA GLN A 112 -5.14 -5.94 -31.07
C GLN A 112 -6.49 -6.65 -30.96
N TRP A 113 -6.86 -7.14 -29.78
CA TRP A 113 -8.16 -7.79 -29.57
C TRP A 113 -9.35 -6.83 -29.77
N LEU A 114 -9.24 -5.60 -29.26
CA LEU A 114 -10.25 -4.57 -29.46
C LEU A 114 -10.44 -4.26 -30.97
N GLN A 115 -9.35 -4.18 -31.73
CA GLN A 115 -9.39 -3.99 -33.18
C GLN A 115 -10.06 -5.16 -33.91
N GLU A 116 -9.71 -6.41 -33.55
CA GLU A 116 -10.32 -7.62 -34.12
C GLU A 116 -11.84 -7.66 -33.92
N GLU A 117 -12.31 -7.31 -32.72
CA GLU A 117 -13.72 -7.29 -32.31
C GLU A 117 -14.45 -5.99 -32.72
N LYS A 118 -13.76 -5.06 -33.38
CA LYS A 118 -14.28 -3.75 -33.81
C LYS A 118 -14.82 -2.90 -32.66
N VAL A 119 -14.20 -3.02 -31.49
CA VAL A 119 -14.50 -2.22 -30.30
C VAL A 119 -13.54 -1.06 -30.25
N ARG A 120 -14.05 0.15 -30.01
CA ARG A 120 -13.20 1.31 -29.77
C ARG A 120 -12.61 1.30 -28.37
N ASP A 121 -11.35 1.62 -28.25
CA ASP A 121 -10.77 2.19 -27.04
C ASP A 121 -10.72 3.72 -27.11
N LEU A 122 -10.39 4.34 -25.97
CA LEU A 122 -9.89 5.70 -25.82
C LEU A 122 -8.77 5.65 -24.77
N TRP A 123 -7.62 6.22 -25.10
CA TRP A 123 -6.54 6.46 -24.13
C TRP A 123 -6.59 7.93 -23.74
N ALA A 124 -7.26 8.22 -22.62
CA ALA A 124 -7.40 9.59 -22.12
C ALA A 124 -7.52 9.59 -20.61
N THR A 125 -7.24 10.73 -20.00
CA THR A 125 -7.41 10.91 -18.57
C THR A 125 -8.86 10.56 -18.18
N ARG A 126 -9.03 9.64 -17.22
CA ARG A 126 -10.33 9.24 -16.67
C ARG A 126 -11.18 10.50 -16.37
N PRO A 127 -12.44 10.60 -16.87
CA PRO A 127 -13.36 11.65 -16.42
C PRO A 127 -13.61 11.47 -14.93
N ASP A 128 -13.62 12.54 -14.16
CA ASP A 128 -13.84 12.44 -12.73
C ASP A 128 -15.24 11.85 -12.45
N THR A 129 -15.26 10.67 -11.83
CA THR A 129 -16.50 9.95 -11.55
C THR A 129 -17.24 10.52 -10.34
N ARG A 130 -16.67 11.52 -9.63
CA ARG A 130 -17.26 12.14 -8.44
C ARG A 130 -18.30 13.19 -8.71
N HIS A 131 -18.45 13.66 -9.95
CA HIS A 131 -19.47 14.65 -10.30
C HIS A 131 -20.92 14.14 -10.19
N GLY A 132 -21.16 13.08 -9.43
CA GLY A 132 -22.49 12.57 -9.14
C GLY A 132 -23.15 12.15 -10.43
N ILE A 133 -22.64 11.07 -11.05
CA ILE A 133 -23.34 10.39 -12.13
C ILE A 133 -24.64 9.82 -11.54
N SER A 134 -25.66 10.67 -11.48
CA SER A 134 -26.99 10.32 -10.99
C SER A 134 -27.80 9.81 -12.17
N GLY A 135 -28.11 8.52 -12.16
CA GLY A 135 -28.95 7.86 -13.14
C GLY A 135 -28.19 7.50 -14.41
N THR A 136 -28.68 8.01 -15.55
CA THR A 136 -28.24 7.59 -16.90
C THR A 136 -27.41 8.71 -17.52
N VAL A 137 -26.09 8.52 -17.67
CA VAL A 137 -25.20 9.46 -18.37
C VAL A 137 -24.86 8.94 -19.75
N LEU A 138 -25.38 9.63 -20.78
CA LEU A 138 -25.08 9.31 -22.17
C LEU A 138 -23.72 9.89 -22.58
N GLY A 139 -22.90 9.06 -23.23
CA GLY A 139 -21.58 9.40 -23.77
C GLY A 139 -21.43 9.00 -25.24
N LYS A 140 -20.35 9.45 -25.88
CA LYS A 140 -19.91 8.99 -27.20
C LYS A 140 -18.40 9.14 -27.35
N ILE A 141 -17.79 8.25 -28.14
CA ILE A 141 -16.39 8.37 -28.60
C ILE A 141 -16.43 8.88 -30.04
N GLU A 142 -16.17 10.16 -30.22
CA GLU A 142 -16.24 10.84 -31.52
C GLU A 142 -14.86 11.07 -32.13
N PHE A 143 -14.71 10.76 -33.41
CA PHE A 143 -13.50 11.00 -34.18
C PHE A 143 -13.71 12.18 -35.11
N GLU A 144 -12.64 12.92 -35.40
CA GLU A 144 -12.70 14.03 -36.35
C GLU A 144 -13.24 13.55 -37.71
N GLY A 145 -14.26 14.24 -38.23
CA GLY A 145 -14.93 13.87 -39.48
C GLY A 145 -15.91 12.69 -39.38
N GLN A 146 -16.17 12.15 -38.18
CA GLN A 146 -17.11 11.04 -37.94
C GLN A 146 -18.11 11.37 -36.81
N PRO A 147 -18.95 12.41 -36.96
CA PRO A 147 -19.89 12.81 -35.92
C PRO A 147 -20.93 11.73 -35.65
N VAL A 148 -21.33 11.60 -34.38
CA VAL A 148 -22.34 10.61 -33.98
C VAL A 148 -23.34 11.18 -32.95
N GLU A 149 -24.60 10.75 -33.05
CA GLU A 149 -25.69 11.18 -32.15
C GLU A 149 -25.68 10.40 -30.82
N PHE A 150 -26.17 11.03 -29.74
CA PHE A 150 -26.39 10.34 -28.46
C PHE A 150 -27.57 9.36 -28.55
N VAL A 151 -27.36 8.13 -28.06
CA VAL A 151 -28.39 7.07 -28.04
C VAL A 151 -28.48 6.44 -26.66
N ASP A 152 -29.70 6.35 -26.12
CA ASP A 152 -29.97 5.60 -24.88
C ASP A 152 -30.27 4.13 -25.20
N PRO A 153 -29.35 3.19 -24.88
CA PRO A 153 -29.53 1.77 -25.15
C PRO A 153 -30.65 1.14 -24.31
N ASN A 154 -30.99 1.73 -23.14
CA ASN A 154 -31.98 1.16 -22.22
C ASN A 154 -33.41 1.19 -22.78
N LYS A 155 -33.67 1.98 -23.83
CA LYS A 155 -34.97 2.04 -24.52
C LYS A 155 -35.24 0.81 -25.39
N ARG A 156 -34.24 -0.04 -25.62
CA ARG A 156 -34.36 -1.29 -26.38
C ARG A 156 -34.38 -2.48 -25.42
N ASN A 157 -34.94 -3.60 -25.87
CA ASN A 157 -34.83 -4.86 -25.16
C ASN A 157 -33.42 -5.46 -25.33
N LEU A 158 -32.47 -5.04 -24.50
CA LEU A 158 -31.08 -5.50 -24.57
C LEU A 158 -30.92 -7.00 -24.22
N ILE A 159 -31.85 -7.57 -23.46
CA ILE A 159 -31.90 -9.02 -23.19
C ILE A 159 -32.01 -9.79 -24.51
N ALA A 160 -32.89 -9.34 -25.41
CA ALA A 160 -33.05 -9.95 -26.72
C ALA A 160 -31.81 -9.83 -27.61
N ASP A 161 -30.99 -8.78 -27.43
CA ASP A 161 -29.74 -8.60 -28.17
C ASP A 161 -28.71 -9.69 -27.82
N VAL A 162 -28.62 -10.06 -26.53
CA VAL A 162 -27.57 -10.98 -26.01
C VAL A 162 -28.02 -12.42 -25.83
N SER A 163 -29.32 -12.67 -25.64
CA SER A 163 -29.86 -14.02 -25.49
C SER A 163 -29.51 -14.90 -26.69
N THR A 164 -29.22 -16.17 -26.42
CA THR A 164 -29.18 -17.24 -27.41
C THR A 164 -30.45 -17.24 -28.25
N LYS A 165 -30.31 -17.59 -29.53
CA LYS A 165 -31.44 -17.63 -30.49
C LYS A 165 -32.07 -19.01 -30.57
N GLU A 166 -31.35 -20.04 -30.14
CA GLU A 166 -31.77 -21.44 -30.18
C GLU A 166 -31.43 -22.11 -28.85
N VAL A 167 -32.12 -23.22 -28.58
CA VAL A 167 -31.84 -24.03 -27.39
C VAL A 167 -30.49 -24.73 -27.55
N LYS A 168 -29.63 -24.61 -26.55
CA LYS A 168 -28.32 -25.29 -26.48
C LYS A 168 -28.26 -26.17 -25.25
N VAL A 169 -27.58 -27.31 -25.35
CA VAL A 169 -27.45 -28.27 -24.25
C VAL A 169 -25.98 -28.42 -23.88
N TYR A 170 -25.67 -28.20 -22.60
CA TYR A 170 -24.32 -28.36 -22.02
C TYR A 170 -24.33 -29.44 -20.93
N GLY A 171 -23.22 -30.15 -20.76
CA GLY A 171 -23.16 -31.28 -19.81
C GLY A 171 -24.07 -32.43 -20.20
N LYS A 172 -24.24 -32.69 -21.50
CA LYS A 172 -25.16 -33.71 -22.03
C LYS A 172 -24.94 -35.08 -21.38
N GLY A 173 -26.01 -35.68 -20.88
CA GLY A 173 -26.00 -36.96 -20.16
C GLY A 173 -25.88 -36.84 -18.64
N ASN A 174 -25.72 -35.62 -18.11
CA ASN A 174 -25.76 -35.39 -16.67
C ASN A 174 -27.17 -35.63 -16.09
N PRO A 175 -27.28 -36.07 -14.82
CA PRO A 175 -28.54 -36.59 -14.27
C PRO A 175 -29.56 -35.52 -13.86
N ILE A 176 -29.15 -34.26 -13.68
CA ILE A 176 -30.03 -33.18 -13.20
C ILE A 176 -30.35 -32.25 -14.37
N LYS A 177 -31.59 -32.21 -14.83
CA LYS A 177 -31.99 -31.35 -15.95
C LYS A 177 -32.30 -29.94 -15.45
N VAL A 178 -31.49 -28.97 -15.83
CA VAL A 178 -31.70 -27.55 -15.49
C VAL A 178 -32.04 -26.77 -16.74
N VAL A 179 -33.19 -26.10 -16.75
CA VAL A 179 -33.49 -25.10 -17.79
C VAL A 179 -32.87 -23.78 -17.35
N ALA A 180 -31.95 -23.24 -18.15
CA ALA A 180 -31.33 -21.95 -17.93
C ALA A 180 -31.89 -20.93 -18.94
N VAL A 181 -32.65 -19.95 -18.45
CA VAL A 181 -33.19 -18.88 -19.28
C VAL A 181 -32.12 -17.83 -19.50
N ASP A 182 -31.69 -17.68 -20.76
CA ASP A 182 -30.61 -16.79 -21.14
C ASP A 182 -31.09 -15.34 -21.24
N CYS A 183 -30.80 -14.54 -20.22
CA CYS A 183 -31.02 -13.10 -20.24
C CYS A 183 -29.76 -12.30 -20.64
N GLY A 184 -28.68 -12.98 -21.04
CA GLY A 184 -27.31 -12.44 -21.04
C GLY A 184 -26.41 -13.22 -20.08
N LEU A 185 -26.50 -14.55 -20.14
CA LEU A 185 -25.80 -15.46 -19.24
C LEU A 185 -24.28 -15.40 -19.43
N LYS A 186 -23.55 -15.45 -18.31
CA LYS A 186 -22.09 -15.59 -18.27
C LYS A 186 -21.68 -17.06 -18.29
N ASN A 187 -20.68 -17.41 -19.09
CA ASN A 187 -20.23 -18.79 -19.28
C ASN A 187 -19.98 -19.51 -17.94
N ASN A 188 -19.43 -18.82 -16.92
CA ASN A 188 -19.12 -19.47 -15.65
C ASN A 188 -20.34 -20.03 -14.92
N ALA A 189 -21.54 -19.46 -15.09
CA ALA A 189 -22.76 -20.03 -14.54
C ALA A 189 -23.06 -21.42 -15.12
N ILE A 190 -22.85 -21.63 -16.43
CA ILE A 190 -22.97 -22.96 -17.05
C ILE A 190 -21.89 -23.90 -16.49
N ARG A 191 -20.63 -23.44 -16.41
CA ARG A 191 -19.52 -24.26 -15.88
C ARG A 191 -19.83 -24.77 -14.47
N LEU A 192 -20.34 -23.89 -13.60
CA LEU A 192 -20.67 -24.22 -12.21
C LEU A 192 -21.87 -25.18 -12.08
N LEU A 193 -22.89 -25.04 -12.92
CA LEU A 193 -24.03 -25.95 -12.96
C LEU A 193 -23.61 -27.34 -13.48
N VAL A 194 -22.87 -27.40 -14.59
CA VAL A 194 -22.39 -28.66 -15.19
C VAL A 194 -21.45 -29.39 -14.23
N LYS A 195 -20.52 -28.68 -13.57
CA LYS A 195 -19.61 -29.22 -12.55
C LYS A 195 -20.35 -29.89 -11.40
N ARG A 196 -21.58 -29.46 -11.10
CA ARG A 196 -22.45 -30.02 -10.05
C ARG A 196 -23.42 -31.11 -10.55
N GLY A 197 -23.24 -31.56 -11.80
CA GLY A 197 -23.99 -32.65 -12.41
C GLY A 197 -25.29 -32.23 -13.10
N ALA A 198 -25.38 -30.98 -13.55
CA ALA A 198 -26.51 -30.52 -14.36
C ALA A 198 -26.30 -30.76 -15.86
N GLU A 199 -27.33 -31.26 -16.54
CA GLU A 199 -27.50 -31.10 -17.98
C GLU A 199 -28.25 -29.77 -18.18
N VAL A 200 -27.55 -28.76 -18.69
CA VAL A 200 -28.06 -27.40 -18.78
C VAL A 200 -28.68 -27.18 -20.15
N HIS A 201 -29.99 -26.97 -20.18
CA HIS A 201 -30.77 -26.56 -21.35
C HIS A 201 -30.84 -25.04 -21.37
N LEU A 202 -29.88 -24.39 -22.05
CA LEU A 202 -29.86 -22.96 -22.24
C LEU A 202 -30.92 -22.58 -23.29
N VAL A 203 -31.96 -21.85 -22.87
CA VAL A 203 -33.09 -21.46 -23.72
C VAL A 203 -33.10 -19.95 -23.98
N PRO A 204 -33.61 -19.49 -25.14
CA PRO A 204 -33.83 -18.08 -25.39
C PRO A 204 -34.68 -17.41 -24.29
N TRP A 205 -34.44 -16.11 -24.03
CA TRP A 205 -35.14 -15.34 -23.00
C TRP A 205 -36.68 -15.42 -23.10
N ASN A 206 -37.22 -15.54 -24.31
CA ASN A 206 -38.66 -15.62 -24.59
C ASN A 206 -39.18 -17.04 -24.87
N HIS A 207 -38.35 -18.06 -24.66
CA HIS A 207 -38.78 -19.44 -24.83
C HIS A 207 -39.90 -19.80 -23.86
N ASP A 208 -40.90 -20.55 -24.31
CA ASP A 208 -41.96 -21.05 -23.43
C ASP A 208 -41.48 -22.32 -22.71
N PHE A 209 -40.81 -22.11 -21.58
CA PHE A 209 -40.37 -23.20 -20.70
C PHE A 209 -41.47 -23.74 -19.79
N THR A 210 -42.69 -23.18 -19.82
CA THR A 210 -43.73 -23.52 -18.83
C THR A 210 -44.29 -24.94 -18.99
N GLY A 211 -44.16 -25.53 -20.18
CA GLY A 211 -44.52 -26.92 -20.47
C GLY A 211 -43.33 -27.89 -20.53
N MET A 212 -42.11 -27.42 -20.24
CA MET A 212 -40.93 -28.28 -20.26
C MET A 212 -40.81 -29.08 -18.96
N GLU A 213 -40.32 -30.32 -19.06
CA GLU A 213 -39.86 -31.08 -17.89
C GLU A 213 -38.43 -30.67 -17.53
N TYR A 214 -38.21 -30.30 -16.28
CA TYR A 214 -36.91 -29.98 -15.70
C TYR A 214 -36.92 -30.22 -14.20
N ASP A 215 -35.74 -30.45 -13.63
CA ASP A 215 -35.56 -30.62 -12.18
C ASP A 215 -35.35 -29.28 -11.46
N GLY A 216 -34.90 -28.26 -12.18
CA GLY A 216 -34.74 -26.89 -11.67
C GLY A 216 -34.73 -25.84 -12.78
N LEU A 217 -35.11 -24.61 -12.41
CA LEU A 217 -35.16 -23.46 -13.30
C LEU A 217 -34.14 -22.40 -12.85
N PHE A 218 -33.25 -22.01 -13.76
CA PHE A 218 -32.23 -20.99 -13.53
C PHE A 218 -32.52 -19.77 -14.42
N LEU A 219 -32.51 -18.56 -13.86
CA LEU A 219 -32.61 -17.31 -14.61
C LEU A 219 -31.31 -16.54 -14.48
N SER A 220 -30.67 -16.22 -15.61
CA SER A 220 -29.36 -15.58 -15.62
C SER A 220 -29.41 -14.07 -15.38
N GLY A 221 -28.22 -13.49 -15.17
CA GLY A 221 -27.99 -12.05 -15.31
C GLY A 221 -28.20 -11.55 -16.75
N GLY A 222 -28.16 -10.23 -16.92
CA GLY A 222 -28.41 -9.61 -18.22
C GLY A 222 -28.43 -8.08 -18.24
N PRO A 223 -28.29 -7.46 -19.43
CA PRO A 223 -28.33 -6.01 -19.61
C PRO A 223 -29.76 -5.45 -19.69
N GLY A 224 -29.91 -4.16 -19.44
CA GLY A 224 -31.10 -3.38 -19.81
C GLY A 224 -32.18 -3.28 -18.73
N ASP A 225 -33.34 -2.78 -19.14
CA ASP A 225 -34.52 -2.61 -18.28
C ASP A 225 -35.33 -3.93 -18.24
N PRO A 226 -35.56 -4.54 -17.06
CA PRO A 226 -36.33 -5.78 -16.96
C PRO A 226 -37.76 -5.66 -17.53
N MET A 227 -38.35 -4.47 -17.53
CA MET A 227 -39.71 -4.25 -18.04
C MET A 227 -39.83 -4.43 -19.56
N GLN A 228 -38.72 -4.47 -20.29
CA GLN A 228 -38.72 -4.76 -21.73
C GLN A 228 -38.92 -6.25 -22.05
N ALA A 229 -38.80 -7.14 -21.06
CA ALA A 229 -38.92 -8.59 -21.22
C ALA A 229 -40.29 -9.14 -20.78
N GLN A 230 -41.38 -8.57 -21.31
CA GLN A 230 -42.75 -8.91 -20.91
C GLN A 230 -43.11 -10.39 -21.12
N GLU A 231 -42.68 -11.01 -22.23
CA GLU A 231 -42.94 -12.43 -22.49
C GLU A 231 -42.33 -13.34 -21.41
N LEU A 232 -41.10 -13.05 -20.99
CA LEU A 232 -40.43 -13.76 -19.91
C LEU A 232 -41.15 -13.58 -18.57
N ILE A 233 -41.51 -12.33 -18.23
CA ILE A 233 -42.26 -12.03 -16.99
C ILE A 233 -43.57 -12.82 -16.97
N GLN A 234 -44.29 -12.90 -18.09
CA GLN A 234 -45.54 -13.65 -18.20
C GLN A 234 -45.34 -15.17 -18.07
N ASN A 235 -44.29 -15.73 -18.69
CA ASN A 235 -43.96 -17.15 -18.55
C ASN A 235 -43.61 -17.49 -17.10
N LEU A 236 -42.82 -16.64 -16.44
CA LEU A 236 -42.48 -16.85 -15.03
C LEU A 236 -43.70 -16.68 -14.11
N GLN A 237 -44.59 -15.72 -14.38
CA GLN A 237 -45.86 -15.57 -13.66
C GLN A 237 -46.70 -16.85 -13.71
N LYS A 238 -46.75 -17.54 -14.85
CA LYS A 238 -47.43 -18.85 -14.96
C LYS A 238 -46.78 -19.89 -14.04
N VAL A 239 -45.45 -19.97 -14.03
CA VAL A 239 -44.70 -20.89 -13.14
C VAL A 239 -44.99 -20.58 -11.66
N LEU A 240 -44.86 -19.31 -11.24
CA LEU A 240 -45.05 -18.91 -9.84
C LEU A 240 -46.48 -19.16 -9.32
N LYS A 241 -47.50 -19.00 -10.18
CA LYS A 241 -48.92 -19.26 -9.87
C LYS A 241 -49.31 -20.73 -9.93
N SER A 242 -48.51 -21.57 -10.57
CA SER A 242 -48.77 -23.00 -10.67
C SER A 242 -48.35 -23.75 -9.39
N ASP A 243 -48.72 -25.03 -9.33
CA ASP A 243 -48.27 -25.99 -8.30
C ASP A 243 -46.85 -26.54 -8.55
N CYS A 244 -46.13 -26.02 -9.54
CA CYS A 244 -44.72 -26.30 -9.82
C CYS A 244 -43.88 -26.20 -8.53
N LYS A 245 -43.13 -27.27 -8.24
CA LYS A 245 -42.34 -27.44 -7.01
C LYS A 245 -40.84 -27.49 -7.27
N GLU A 246 -40.46 -27.41 -8.54
CA GLU A 246 -39.11 -27.36 -9.04
C GLU A 246 -38.43 -26.10 -8.47
N PRO A 247 -37.21 -26.22 -7.92
CA PRO A 247 -36.48 -25.07 -7.42
C PRO A 247 -36.22 -24.02 -8.50
N LEU A 248 -36.30 -22.75 -8.11
CA LEU A 248 -35.96 -21.61 -8.97
C LEU A 248 -34.80 -20.84 -8.34
N PHE A 249 -33.78 -20.57 -9.15
CA PHE A 249 -32.66 -19.70 -8.79
C PHE A 249 -32.46 -18.58 -9.83
N GLY A 250 -32.68 -17.33 -9.42
CA GLY A 250 -32.48 -16.16 -10.29
C GLY A 250 -31.26 -15.34 -9.88
N VAL A 251 -30.45 -14.91 -10.86
CA VAL A 251 -29.23 -14.12 -10.66
C VAL A 251 -29.34 -12.77 -11.38
N SER A 252 -29.03 -11.66 -10.71
CA SER A 252 -29.05 -10.29 -11.25
C SER A 252 -30.36 -9.93 -11.96
N MET A 253 -30.42 -9.97 -13.29
CA MET A 253 -31.66 -9.81 -14.06
C MET A 253 -32.73 -10.83 -13.63
N GLY A 254 -32.33 -12.06 -13.31
CA GLY A 254 -33.20 -13.08 -12.73
C GLY A 254 -33.85 -12.66 -11.41
N ASN A 255 -33.18 -11.88 -10.55
CA ASN A 255 -33.78 -11.29 -9.35
C ASN A 255 -34.91 -10.33 -9.72
N LEU A 256 -34.61 -9.39 -10.61
CA LEU A 256 -35.57 -8.37 -11.07
C LEU A 256 -36.81 -9.01 -11.70
N ILE A 257 -36.62 -9.92 -12.66
CA ILE A 257 -37.70 -10.61 -13.38
C ILE A 257 -38.54 -11.45 -12.43
N THR A 258 -37.91 -12.18 -11.49
CA THR A 258 -38.64 -12.98 -10.50
C THR A 258 -39.47 -12.10 -9.56
N GLY A 259 -38.89 -11.01 -9.06
CA GLY A 259 -39.61 -10.05 -8.22
C GLY A 259 -40.81 -9.43 -8.94
N ILE A 260 -40.62 -8.98 -10.19
CA ILE A 260 -41.70 -8.39 -11.01
C ILE A 260 -42.77 -9.43 -11.32
N ALA A 261 -42.39 -10.66 -11.66
CA ALA A 261 -43.33 -11.74 -11.88
C ALA A 261 -44.13 -12.10 -10.61
N ALA A 262 -43.51 -11.99 -9.43
CA ALA A 262 -44.21 -12.16 -8.16
C ALA A 262 -45.19 -11.01 -7.88
N GLY A 263 -44.90 -9.79 -8.34
CA GLY A 263 -45.74 -8.60 -8.17
C GLY A 263 -45.02 -7.39 -7.55
N ALA A 264 -43.70 -7.46 -7.35
CA ALA A 264 -42.90 -6.33 -6.91
C ALA A 264 -42.61 -5.34 -8.05
N THR A 265 -42.07 -4.19 -7.70
CA THR A 265 -41.73 -3.11 -8.65
C THR A 265 -40.22 -2.92 -8.72
N SER A 266 -39.69 -2.67 -9.92
CA SER A 266 -38.30 -2.28 -10.14
C SER A 266 -38.14 -0.79 -10.43
N TYR A 267 -36.94 -0.26 -10.26
CA TYR A 267 -36.59 1.13 -10.60
C TYR A 267 -35.16 1.24 -11.14
N LYS A 268 -34.89 2.27 -11.95
CA LYS A 268 -33.53 2.64 -12.36
C LYS A 268 -32.82 3.29 -11.18
N MET A 269 -31.66 2.75 -10.82
CA MET A 269 -30.90 3.26 -9.69
C MET A 269 -30.24 4.60 -10.04
N PRO A 270 -30.29 5.61 -9.15
CA PRO A 270 -29.47 6.81 -9.28
C PRO A 270 -27.98 6.50 -9.20
N MET A 271 -27.59 5.55 -8.34
CA MET A 271 -26.24 5.04 -8.19
C MET A 271 -26.29 3.53 -8.39
N ALA A 272 -25.66 3.05 -9.45
CA ALA A 272 -25.64 1.64 -9.81
C ALA A 272 -24.59 0.89 -8.99
N ASN A 273 -24.85 -0.37 -8.63
CA ASN A 273 -23.83 -1.22 -8.00
C ASN A 273 -23.03 -1.96 -9.08
N ARG A 274 -21.75 -1.57 -9.25
CA ARG A 274 -20.87 -2.03 -10.32
C ARG A 274 -19.44 -2.26 -9.86
N GLY A 275 -19.19 -3.29 -9.06
CA GLY A 275 -17.86 -3.55 -8.54
C GLY A 275 -17.66 -4.99 -8.10
N GLN A 276 -16.43 -5.30 -7.69
CA GLN A 276 -16.05 -6.60 -7.12
C GLN A 276 -15.94 -6.59 -5.60
N ASN A 277 -16.28 -5.46 -4.99
CA ASN A 277 -16.11 -5.19 -3.57
C ASN A 277 -17.46 -4.89 -2.88
N GLN A 278 -18.58 -5.26 -3.48
CA GLN A 278 -19.91 -4.86 -3.02
C GLN A 278 -20.35 -5.74 -1.85
N PRO A 279 -20.55 -5.17 -0.66
CA PRO A 279 -20.87 -5.96 0.53
C PRO A 279 -22.37 -6.19 0.66
N VAL A 280 -22.74 -7.44 0.90
CA VAL A 280 -24.13 -7.84 1.16
C VAL A 280 -24.23 -8.59 2.48
N VAL A 281 -25.34 -8.40 3.19
CA VAL A 281 -25.64 -9.15 4.42
C VAL A 281 -26.84 -10.07 4.17
N ASN A 282 -26.71 -11.32 4.58
CA ASN A 282 -27.80 -12.27 4.63
C ASN A 282 -28.69 -11.99 5.84
N LEU A 283 -29.93 -11.58 5.59
CA LEU A 283 -30.89 -11.18 6.63
C LEU A 283 -31.37 -12.34 7.50
N SER A 284 -31.16 -13.60 7.06
CA SER A 284 -31.58 -14.77 7.82
C SER A 284 -30.60 -15.17 8.94
N ASN A 285 -29.31 -14.86 8.79
CA ASN A 285 -28.26 -15.32 9.70
C ASN A 285 -27.21 -14.26 10.06
N GLY A 286 -27.26 -13.06 9.48
CA GLY A 286 -26.35 -11.94 9.78
C GLY A 286 -24.97 -12.02 9.12
N GLN A 287 -24.68 -13.05 8.31
CA GLN A 287 -23.39 -13.19 7.63
C GLN A 287 -23.25 -12.16 6.51
N ALA A 288 -22.07 -11.55 6.40
CA ALA A 288 -21.69 -10.67 5.32
C ALA A 288 -20.84 -11.39 4.27
N PHE A 289 -21.02 -11.00 3.00
CA PHE A 289 -20.28 -11.51 1.86
C PHE A 289 -19.83 -10.35 0.97
N ILE A 290 -18.67 -10.48 0.34
CA ILE A 290 -18.22 -9.57 -0.71
C ILE A 290 -18.63 -10.15 -2.06
N THR A 291 -19.21 -9.32 -2.93
CA THR A 291 -19.86 -9.79 -4.15
C THR A 291 -19.44 -9.00 -5.39
N ALA A 292 -19.48 -9.68 -6.53
CA ALA A 292 -19.39 -9.05 -7.84
C ALA A 292 -20.79 -8.62 -8.32
N GLN A 293 -20.94 -7.35 -8.65
CA GLN A 293 -22.20 -6.78 -9.12
C GLN A 293 -22.01 -5.93 -10.36
N ASN A 294 -23.01 -5.96 -11.24
CA ASN A 294 -23.05 -5.14 -12.45
C ASN A 294 -24.50 -4.87 -12.88
N HIS A 295 -25.25 -4.11 -12.08
CA HIS A 295 -26.64 -3.76 -12.41
C HIS A 295 -26.93 -2.29 -12.16
N GLY A 296 -27.86 -1.74 -12.94
CA GLY A 296 -28.34 -0.35 -12.79
C GLY A 296 -29.84 -0.24 -12.51
N TYR A 297 -30.50 -1.37 -12.25
CA TYR A 297 -31.89 -1.48 -11.84
C TYR A 297 -31.95 -2.32 -10.57
N ALA A 298 -32.89 -2.02 -9.67
CA ALA A 298 -33.08 -2.73 -8.41
C ALA A 298 -34.58 -2.95 -8.12
N LEU A 299 -34.88 -3.87 -7.20
CA LEU A 299 -36.24 -4.09 -6.68
C LEU A 299 -36.52 -3.17 -5.47
N HIS A 300 -37.77 -2.73 -5.37
CA HIS A 300 -38.27 -2.13 -4.13
C HIS A 300 -38.63 -3.21 -3.11
N SER A 301 -37.85 -3.34 -2.03
CA SER A 301 -38.10 -4.35 -0.99
C SER A 301 -39.46 -4.21 -0.29
N ASN A 302 -40.00 -3.00 -0.19
CA ASN A 302 -41.28 -2.73 0.45
C ASN A 302 -42.50 -3.07 -0.43
N THR A 303 -42.30 -3.40 -1.72
CA THR A 303 -43.38 -3.82 -2.63
C THR A 303 -43.43 -5.33 -2.84
N LEU A 304 -42.61 -6.10 -2.10
CA LEU A 304 -42.68 -7.55 -2.16
C LEU A 304 -44.07 -8.05 -1.69
N PRO A 305 -44.73 -8.92 -2.46
CA PRO A 305 -46.05 -9.43 -2.13
C PRO A 305 -45.99 -10.45 -0.98
N ALA A 306 -47.16 -10.76 -0.41
CA ALA A 306 -47.25 -11.77 0.66
C ALA A 306 -46.64 -13.12 0.22
N GLY A 307 -45.92 -13.76 1.13
CA GLY A 307 -45.18 -15.01 0.87
C GLY A 307 -43.75 -14.83 0.36
N TRP A 308 -43.30 -13.59 0.14
CA TRP A 308 -41.93 -13.27 -0.25
C TRP A 308 -41.21 -12.43 0.81
N LYS A 309 -39.91 -12.64 0.93
CA LYS A 309 -39.04 -11.91 1.86
C LYS A 309 -37.73 -11.52 1.19
N PRO A 310 -37.13 -10.37 1.54
CA PRO A 310 -35.74 -10.08 1.24
C PRO A 310 -34.83 -11.17 1.83
N LEU A 311 -33.84 -11.61 1.05
CA LEU A 311 -32.83 -12.58 1.48
C LEU A 311 -31.50 -11.89 1.79
N PHE A 312 -31.04 -11.04 0.88
CA PHE A 312 -29.82 -10.24 1.04
C PHE A 312 -30.14 -8.75 0.94
N VAL A 313 -29.31 -7.92 1.57
CA VAL A 313 -29.35 -6.46 1.49
C VAL A 313 -27.94 -5.90 1.32
N ASN A 314 -27.80 -4.83 0.55
CA ASN A 314 -26.54 -4.13 0.38
C ASN A 314 -26.17 -3.37 1.67
N VAL A 315 -24.95 -3.52 2.17
CA VAL A 315 -24.52 -2.86 3.42
C VAL A 315 -24.29 -1.36 3.24
N ASN A 316 -23.98 -0.91 2.01
CA ASN A 316 -23.67 0.48 1.72
C ASN A 316 -24.93 1.34 1.51
N ASP A 317 -25.88 0.86 0.70
CA ASP A 317 -27.05 1.66 0.26
C ASP A 317 -28.42 1.07 0.60
N GLN A 318 -28.45 -0.08 1.28
CA GLN A 318 -29.65 -0.78 1.75
C GLN A 318 -30.59 -1.25 0.64
N THR A 319 -30.12 -1.28 -0.61
CA THR A 319 -30.88 -1.83 -1.74
C THR A 319 -31.04 -3.35 -1.63
N ASN A 320 -32.05 -3.88 -2.34
CA ASN A 320 -32.34 -5.31 -2.32
C ASN A 320 -31.28 -6.10 -3.08
N GLU A 321 -30.74 -7.14 -2.45
CA GLU A 321 -29.69 -7.98 -3.04
C GLU A 321 -30.14 -9.42 -3.31
N GLY A 322 -31.43 -9.69 -3.17
CA GLY A 322 -32.01 -11.01 -3.35
C GLY A 322 -33.32 -11.17 -2.59
N ILE A 323 -34.15 -12.10 -3.04
CA ILE A 323 -35.43 -12.43 -2.44
C ILE A 323 -35.58 -13.94 -2.31
N MET A 324 -36.44 -14.37 -1.41
CA MET A 324 -36.85 -15.78 -1.30
C MET A 324 -38.34 -15.89 -1.04
N HIS A 325 -38.92 -17.00 -1.49
CA HIS A 325 -40.27 -17.37 -1.08
C HIS A 325 -40.23 -18.06 0.30
N GLU A 326 -41.24 -17.81 1.13
CA GLU A 326 -41.28 -18.33 2.51
C GLU A 326 -41.36 -19.86 2.60
N THR A 327 -42.11 -20.49 1.68
CA THR A 327 -42.35 -21.94 1.67
C THR A 327 -41.88 -22.67 0.41
N LYS A 328 -41.90 -22.02 -0.76
CA LYS A 328 -41.46 -22.63 -2.03
C LYS A 328 -39.91 -22.59 -2.15
N PRO A 329 -39.28 -23.53 -2.87
CA PRO A 329 -37.82 -23.56 -3.06
C PRO A 329 -37.37 -22.52 -4.11
N ILE A 330 -37.75 -21.26 -3.91
CA ILE A 330 -37.50 -20.17 -4.86
C ILE A 330 -36.66 -19.11 -4.16
N PHE A 331 -35.51 -18.79 -4.74
CA PHE A 331 -34.66 -17.71 -4.26
C PHE A 331 -33.89 -17.04 -5.39
N THR A 332 -33.37 -15.86 -5.11
CA THR A 332 -32.61 -15.08 -6.06
C THR A 332 -31.48 -14.31 -5.36
N THR A 333 -30.53 -13.86 -6.16
CA THR A 333 -29.51 -12.87 -5.79
C THR A 333 -29.44 -11.79 -6.85
N GLN A 334 -29.23 -10.55 -6.44
CA GLN A 334 -29.03 -9.43 -7.35
C GLN A 334 -27.56 -9.35 -7.83
N PHE A 335 -26.64 -9.85 -7.02
CA PHE A 335 -25.23 -10.07 -7.36
C PHE A 335 -25.01 -11.38 -8.14
N ASN A 336 -23.81 -11.52 -8.72
CA ASN A 336 -23.41 -12.63 -9.58
C ASN A 336 -22.52 -13.63 -8.80
N PRO A 337 -23.09 -14.71 -8.21
CA PRO A 337 -22.33 -15.69 -7.45
C PRO A 337 -21.38 -16.54 -8.29
N GLU A 338 -21.54 -16.55 -9.61
CA GLU A 338 -20.60 -17.12 -10.55
C GLU A 338 -19.34 -16.26 -10.74
N ALA A 339 -19.30 -15.04 -10.20
CA ALA A 339 -18.16 -14.12 -10.27
C ALA A 339 -17.58 -14.02 -11.70
N SER A 340 -16.26 -14.12 -11.87
CA SER A 340 -15.56 -14.07 -13.17
C SER A 340 -15.84 -12.77 -13.95
N ALA A 341 -15.21 -11.65 -13.63
CA ALA A 341 -14.24 -11.45 -12.55
C ALA A 341 -14.91 -11.14 -11.19
N GLY A 342 -14.14 -11.26 -10.09
CA GLY A 342 -14.58 -10.95 -8.72
C GLY A 342 -14.54 -12.13 -7.74
N PRO A 343 -14.95 -11.89 -6.49
CA PRO A 343 -14.84 -12.85 -5.38
C PRO A 343 -15.74 -14.08 -5.54
N THR A 344 -15.23 -15.26 -5.19
CA THR A 344 -15.93 -16.55 -5.23
C THR A 344 -16.72 -16.88 -3.96
N ASP A 345 -16.81 -15.92 -3.02
CA ASP A 345 -17.35 -16.09 -1.66
C ASP A 345 -18.80 -16.59 -1.59
N THR A 346 -19.56 -16.46 -2.69
CA THR A 346 -20.98 -16.82 -2.77
C THR A 346 -21.28 -18.01 -3.69
N GLU A 347 -20.26 -18.77 -4.13
CA GLU A 347 -20.44 -19.94 -5.00
C GLU A 347 -21.35 -21.02 -4.36
N PHE A 348 -21.40 -21.09 -3.01
CA PHE A 348 -22.25 -22.01 -2.25
C PHE A 348 -23.75 -21.92 -2.59
N LEU A 349 -24.20 -20.84 -3.24
CA LEU A 349 -25.57 -20.70 -3.70
C LEU A 349 -25.91 -21.68 -4.82
N PHE A 350 -24.95 -22.06 -5.66
CA PHE A 350 -25.12 -23.16 -6.61
C PHE A 350 -25.27 -24.51 -5.89
N ASP A 351 -24.53 -24.75 -4.81
CA ASP A 351 -24.71 -25.94 -3.97
C ASP A 351 -26.08 -25.97 -3.28
N SER A 352 -26.55 -24.80 -2.85
CA SER A 352 -27.88 -24.62 -2.26
C SER A 352 -28.98 -24.95 -3.27
N PHE A 353 -28.87 -24.44 -4.50
CA PHE A 353 -29.80 -24.74 -5.60
C PHE A 353 -29.87 -26.24 -5.91
N ILE A 354 -28.72 -26.89 -6.11
CA ILE A 354 -28.66 -28.34 -6.38
C ILE A 354 -29.18 -29.16 -5.19
N SER A 355 -28.95 -28.69 -3.95
CA SER A 355 -29.48 -29.33 -2.75
C SER A 355 -31.01 -29.25 -2.66
N LEU A 356 -31.62 -28.14 -3.07
CA LEU A 356 -33.08 -28.02 -3.15
C LEU A 356 -33.66 -29.03 -4.14
N ILE A 357 -33.00 -29.21 -5.29
CA ILE A 357 -33.42 -30.18 -6.32
C ILE A 357 -33.38 -31.60 -5.75
N LYS A 358 -32.25 -31.99 -5.14
CA LYS A 358 -32.04 -33.34 -4.60
C LYS A 358 -32.95 -33.67 -3.41
N LYS A 359 -33.23 -32.70 -2.52
CA LYS A 359 -34.06 -32.94 -1.32
C LYS A 359 -35.57 -32.94 -1.63
N GLY A 360 -36.01 -32.20 -2.64
CA GLY A 360 -37.40 -32.20 -3.09
C GLY A 360 -38.41 -31.58 -2.11
N LYS A 361 -39.67 -32.04 -2.18
CA LYS A 361 -40.86 -31.40 -1.60
C LYS A 361 -40.72 -31.08 -0.10
N GLY A 362 -40.96 -29.82 0.27
CA GLY A 362 -41.00 -29.34 1.67
C GLY A 362 -39.69 -28.72 2.16
N THR A 363 -38.64 -28.69 1.32
CA THR A 363 -37.36 -28.04 1.64
C THR A 363 -37.45 -26.53 1.40
N THR A 364 -37.08 -25.73 2.41
CA THR A 364 -37.03 -24.26 2.29
C THR A 364 -35.61 -23.80 1.96
N VAL A 365 -35.49 -22.62 1.37
CA VAL A 365 -34.20 -21.98 1.04
C VAL A 365 -33.32 -21.85 2.28
N ALA A 366 -33.88 -21.36 3.39
CA ALA A 366 -33.16 -21.23 4.66
C ALA A 366 -32.58 -22.55 5.20
N SER A 367 -33.15 -23.70 4.84
CA SER A 367 -32.68 -25.01 5.31
C SER A 367 -31.45 -25.55 4.57
N VAL A 368 -31.09 -24.95 3.42
CA VAL A 368 -29.93 -25.35 2.61
C VAL A 368 -28.80 -24.31 2.61
N LEU A 369 -29.05 -23.10 3.12
CA LEU A 369 -28.02 -22.09 3.27
C LEU A 369 -27.02 -22.46 4.38
N PRO A 370 -25.75 -22.00 4.28
CA PRO A 370 -24.79 -22.15 5.36
C PRO A 370 -25.34 -21.60 6.67
N LYS A 371 -25.17 -22.37 7.74
CA LYS A 371 -25.46 -21.90 9.10
C LYS A 371 -24.30 -21.04 9.58
N ALA A 372 -24.61 -19.96 10.29
CA ALA A 372 -23.59 -19.19 10.99
C ALA A 372 -22.84 -20.12 11.96
N THR A 373 -21.51 -20.19 11.79
CA THR A 373 -20.60 -21.00 12.60
C THR A 373 -20.36 -20.37 13.97
N THR A 374 -20.48 -19.05 14.07
CA THR A 374 -20.26 -18.25 15.27
C THR A 374 -21.32 -17.15 15.37
N VAL A 375 -21.74 -16.82 16.59
CA VAL A 375 -22.57 -15.64 16.88
C VAL A 375 -21.66 -14.70 17.67
N ALA A 376 -21.30 -13.54 17.10
CA ALA A 376 -20.50 -12.57 17.83
C ALA A 376 -21.25 -12.12 19.09
N SER A 377 -20.65 -12.36 20.25
CA SER A 377 -21.03 -11.71 21.49
C SER A 377 -20.00 -10.62 21.78
N ARG A 378 -20.46 -9.39 22.04
CA ARG A 378 -19.57 -8.32 22.51
C ARG A 378 -18.86 -8.79 23.79
N LEU A 379 -17.55 -8.58 23.84
CA LEU A 379 -16.76 -8.88 25.02
C LEU A 379 -16.90 -7.73 26.02
N GLU A 380 -17.33 -8.02 27.23
CA GLU A 380 -17.29 -7.05 28.33
C GLU A 380 -15.86 -6.95 28.86
N VAL A 381 -15.26 -5.78 28.66
CA VAL A 381 -13.90 -5.42 29.11
C VAL A 381 -13.91 -3.98 29.62
N SER A 382 -13.34 -3.75 30.80
CA SER A 382 -13.32 -2.44 31.45
C SER A 382 -11.97 -1.74 31.35
N LYS A 383 -10.86 -2.50 31.37
CA LYS A 383 -9.49 -2.00 31.32
C LYS A 383 -8.60 -2.94 30.51
N VAL A 384 -7.99 -2.40 29.46
CA VAL A 384 -7.11 -3.12 28.55
C VAL A 384 -5.66 -2.70 28.74
N LEU A 385 -4.77 -3.67 28.90
CA LEU A 385 -3.33 -3.50 28.78
C LEU A 385 -2.91 -3.69 27.31
N ILE A 386 -2.18 -2.73 26.77
CA ILE A 386 -1.64 -2.73 25.41
C ILE A 386 -0.12 -2.77 25.52
N LEU A 387 0.50 -3.73 24.84
CA LEU A 387 1.96 -3.85 24.78
C LEU A 387 2.50 -3.17 23.52
N GLY A 388 3.35 -2.16 23.69
CA GLY A 388 4.10 -1.52 22.61
C GLY A 388 5.30 -2.35 22.14
N SER A 389 6.01 -1.85 21.13
CA SER A 389 7.12 -2.57 20.47
C SER A 389 8.42 -2.63 21.27
N GLY A 390 8.66 -1.67 22.15
CA GLY A 390 9.98 -1.46 22.73
C GLY A 390 10.80 -0.45 21.93
N GLY A 391 12.13 -0.59 21.96
CA GLY A 391 13.01 0.19 21.08
C GLY A 391 12.88 -0.21 19.62
N LEU A 392 13.24 0.68 18.70
CA LEU A 392 13.24 0.39 17.27
C LEU A 392 14.47 -0.44 16.90
N SER A 393 14.28 -1.43 16.02
CA SER A 393 15.34 -2.25 15.46
C SER A 393 15.04 -2.59 14.00
N ILE A 394 16.03 -3.03 13.23
CA ILE A 394 15.81 -3.52 11.86
C ILE A 394 14.73 -4.61 11.86
N GLY A 395 13.72 -4.44 11.00
CA GLY A 395 12.55 -5.31 10.91
C GLY A 395 11.40 -4.98 11.89
N GLN A 396 11.64 -4.22 12.97
CA GLN A 396 10.64 -3.82 13.96
C GLN A 396 10.76 -2.31 14.25
N ALA A 397 10.12 -1.47 13.44
CA ALA A 397 10.33 -0.02 13.42
C ALA A 397 9.09 0.76 13.92
N GLY A 398 8.79 1.91 13.29
CA GLY A 398 7.75 2.84 13.77
C GLY A 398 6.31 2.40 13.49
N GLU A 399 6.10 1.36 12.68
CA GLU A 399 4.78 0.84 12.32
C GLU A 399 3.90 0.48 13.54
N PHE A 400 4.54 0.10 14.64
CA PHE A 400 3.87 -0.28 15.89
C PHE A 400 3.48 0.93 16.74
N ASP A 401 4.18 2.06 16.61
CA ASP A 401 3.79 3.30 17.28
C ASP A 401 2.48 3.84 16.68
N TYR A 402 2.32 3.75 15.35
CA TYR A 402 1.05 4.02 14.67
C TYR A 402 -0.03 3.03 15.09
N SER A 403 0.26 1.74 15.02
CA SER A 403 -0.69 0.67 15.30
C SER A 403 -1.26 0.72 16.72
N GLY A 404 -0.39 0.81 17.72
CA GLY A 404 -0.82 0.87 19.10
C GLY A 404 -1.56 2.16 19.45
N SER A 405 -1.26 3.28 18.79
CA SER A 405 -2.00 4.54 18.94
C SER A 405 -3.44 4.43 18.40
N GLN A 406 -3.64 3.73 17.28
CA GLN A 406 -4.99 3.44 16.75
C GLN A 406 -5.79 2.54 17.69
N ALA A 407 -5.13 1.56 18.31
CA ALA A 407 -5.76 0.68 19.28
C ALA A 407 -6.33 1.45 20.47
N VAL A 408 -5.53 2.36 21.03
CA VAL A 408 -5.96 3.23 22.13
C VAL A 408 -7.17 4.07 21.73
N LYS A 409 -7.16 4.67 20.53
CA LYS A 409 -8.30 5.44 20.01
C LYS A 409 -9.57 4.58 19.94
N ALA A 410 -9.48 3.38 19.37
CA ALA A 410 -10.61 2.46 19.25
C ALA A 410 -11.19 2.09 20.62
N MET A 411 -10.33 1.78 21.59
CA MET A 411 -10.72 1.45 22.97
C MET A 411 -11.42 2.63 23.67
N LYS A 412 -10.88 3.84 23.52
CA LYS A 412 -11.48 5.06 24.12
C LYS A 412 -12.85 5.38 23.54
N GLU A 413 -13.05 5.20 22.24
CA GLU A 413 -14.38 5.37 21.62
C GLU A 413 -15.43 4.39 22.17
N GLU A 414 -15.02 3.19 22.58
CA GLU A 414 -15.91 2.20 23.22
C GLU A 414 -15.94 2.34 24.76
N ASN A 415 -15.40 3.42 25.31
CA ASN A 415 -15.33 3.71 26.76
C ASN A 415 -14.54 2.68 27.58
N VAL A 416 -13.52 2.06 26.98
CA VAL A 416 -12.62 1.10 27.65
C VAL A 416 -11.38 1.83 28.16
N LYS A 417 -11.02 1.63 29.43
CA LYS A 417 -9.79 2.22 30.00
C LYS A 417 -8.56 1.56 29.40
N THR A 418 -7.49 2.33 29.21
CA THR A 418 -6.29 1.89 28.50
C THR A 418 -5.04 2.06 29.35
N VAL A 419 -4.26 0.99 29.48
CA VAL A 419 -2.91 1.01 30.04
C VAL A 419 -1.95 0.65 28.92
N LEU A 420 -0.92 1.45 28.71
CA LEU A 420 0.12 1.21 27.71
C LEU A 420 1.45 0.92 28.39
N MET A 421 2.15 -0.12 27.94
CA MET A 421 3.56 -0.33 28.26
C MET A 421 4.40 -0.10 27.01
N ASN A 422 5.32 0.86 27.05
CA ASN A 422 6.34 1.06 26.01
C ASN A 422 7.57 1.76 26.62
N PRO A 423 8.76 1.12 26.63
CA PRO A 423 9.98 1.76 27.14
C PRO A 423 10.55 2.83 26.20
N ASN A 424 10.11 2.92 24.94
CA ASN A 424 10.59 3.93 24.00
C ASN A 424 9.97 5.29 24.31
N ILE A 425 10.77 6.16 24.93
CA ILE A 425 10.40 7.53 25.31
C ILE A 425 10.21 8.47 24.11
N ALA A 426 10.74 8.13 22.93
CA ALA A 426 10.61 8.94 21.71
C ALA A 426 9.33 8.60 20.92
N SER A 427 8.62 7.54 21.31
CA SER A 427 7.41 7.09 20.64
C SER A 427 6.27 8.10 20.80
N VAL A 428 5.61 8.43 19.68
CA VAL A 428 4.36 9.22 19.68
C VAL A 428 3.26 8.56 20.52
N GLN A 429 3.30 7.23 20.63
CA GLN A 429 2.34 6.42 21.39
C GLN A 429 2.30 6.80 22.88
N THR A 430 3.40 7.34 23.41
CA THR A 430 3.56 7.70 24.83
C THR A 430 3.34 9.18 25.12
N ASN A 431 2.95 9.98 24.11
CA ASN A 431 2.74 11.41 24.27
C ASN A 431 1.45 11.74 25.06
N GLU A 432 1.55 12.58 26.08
CA GLU A 432 0.55 12.77 27.16
C GLU A 432 -0.76 13.52 26.80
N VAL A 433 -1.11 13.71 25.53
CA VAL A 433 -2.36 14.40 25.15
C VAL A 433 -3.09 13.81 23.94
N GLY A 434 -4.42 13.66 24.05
CA GLY A 434 -5.34 13.41 22.93
C GLY A 434 -6.15 12.10 23.02
N LEU A 435 -6.89 11.78 21.96
CA LEU A 435 -7.71 10.55 21.87
C LEU A 435 -6.88 9.28 21.67
N LYS A 436 -5.64 9.41 21.22
CA LYS A 436 -4.70 8.29 20.96
C LYS A 436 -3.76 8.02 22.14
N GLN A 437 -3.85 8.79 23.21
CA GLN A 437 -3.06 8.60 24.41
C GLN A 437 -3.73 7.62 25.35
N ALA A 438 -2.99 6.68 25.93
CA ALA A 438 -3.53 5.78 26.95
C ALA A 438 -3.85 6.52 28.27
N ASP A 439 -4.77 5.99 29.08
CA ASP A 439 -5.10 6.59 30.38
C ASP A 439 -3.96 6.45 31.39
N THR A 440 -3.10 5.45 31.23
CA THR A 440 -1.89 5.25 32.04
C THR A 440 -0.78 4.69 31.17
N VAL A 441 0.44 5.22 31.30
CA VAL A 441 1.61 4.81 30.53
C VAL A 441 2.72 4.34 31.47
N TYR A 442 3.34 3.20 31.16
CA TYR A 442 4.47 2.63 31.89
C TYR A 442 5.69 2.54 30.96
N PHE A 443 6.74 3.31 31.27
CA PHE A 443 8.04 3.24 30.61
C PHE A 443 8.89 2.09 31.20
N LEU A 444 8.43 0.85 30.99
CA LEU A 444 9.07 -0.35 31.51
C LEU A 444 9.43 -1.32 30.36
N PRO A 445 10.46 -2.17 30.54
CA PRO A 445 10.80 -3.19 29.55
C PRO A 445 9.63 -4.15 29.27
N ILE A 446 9.41 -4.49 28.00
CA ILE A 446 8.40 -5.46 27.57
C ILE A 446 8.93 -6.89 27.79
N THR A 447 8.89 -7.33 29.05
CA THR A 447 9.32 -8.66 29.46
C THR A 447 8.28 -9.28 30.39
N PRO A 448 8.18 -10.62 30.47
CA PRO A 448 7.19 -11.28 31.33
C PRO A 448 7.23 -10.82 32.79
N GLN A 449 8.42 -10.50 33.31
CA GLN A 449 8.59 -10.00 34.68
C GLN A 449 7.86 -8.67 34.89
N PHE A 450 8.20 -7.64 34.11
CA PHE A 450 7.62 -6.30 34.28
C PHE A 450 6.14 -6.25 33.90
N VAL A 451 5.74 -6.98 32.85
CA VAL A 451 4.32 -7.04 32.45
C VAL A 451 3.49 -7.70 33.55
N THR A 452 4.02 -8.72 34.24
CA THR A 452 3.34 -9.32 35.41
C THR A 452 3.15 -8.30 36.55
N GLU A 453 4.13 -7.45 36.82
CA GLU A 453 4.01 -6.41 37.85
C GLU A 453 2.96 -5.35 37.49
N VAL A 454 2.89 -4.94 36.22
CA VAL A 454 1.83 -4.03 35.75
C VAL A 454 0.45 -4.70 35.83
N ILE A 455 0.33 -5.98 35.48
CA ILE A 455 -0.92 -6.74 35.64
C ILE A 455 -1.37 -6.78 37.11
N LYS A 456 -0.44 -6.99 38.05
CA LYS A 456 -0.72 -6.99 39.49
C LYS A 456 -1.23 -5.63 39.99
N ALA A 457 -0.60 -4.54 39.51
CA ALA A 457 -0.91 -3.17 39.92
C ALA A 457 -2.21 -2.66 39.30
N GLU A 458 -2.39 -2.85 37.99
CA GLU A 458 -3.49 -2.26 37.24
C GLU A 458 -4.75 -3.13 37.18
N ARG A 459 -4.62 -4.45 37.36
CA ARG A 459 -5.70 -5.43 37.25
C ARG A 459 -6.52 -5.27 35.95
N PRO A 460 -5.88 -5.32 34.76
CA PRO A 460 -6.61 -5.30 33.50
C PRO A 460 -7.40 -6.60 33.32
N ASP A 461 -8.56 -6.52 32.66
CA ASP A 461 -9.38 -7.67 32.27
C ASP A 461 -9.20 -8.04 30.78
N GLY A 462 -8.50 -7.19 30.01
CA GLY A 462 -8.10 -7.46 28.62
C GLY A 462 -6.62 -7.18 28.35
N LEU A 463 -6.03 -7.92 27.39
CA LEU A 463 -4.67 -7.75 26.90
C LEU A 463 -4.65 -7.71 25.36
N ILE A 464 -4.01 -6.68 24.80
CA ILE A 464 -3.63 -6.63 23.38
C ILE A 464 -2.13 -6.86 23.27
N LEU A 465 -1.75 -7.94 22.56
CA LEU A 465 -0.37 -8.37 22.33
C LEU A 465 0.03 -8.42 20.85
N GLY A 466 -0.91 -8.19 19.93
CA GLY A 466 -0.71 -8.28 18.47
C GLY A 466 -0.36 -6.95 17.78
N MET A 467 0.01 -5.91 18.54
CA MET A 467 0.22 -4.55 18.02
C MET A 467 1.59 -3.94 18.38
N GLY A 468 2.45 -4.72 19.04
CA GLY A 468 3.80 -4.32 19.47
C GLY A 468 4.90 -5.19 18.88
N GLY A 469 4.73 -5.64 17.64
CA GLY A 469 5.69 -6.51 16.95
C GLY A 469 5.93 -7.85 17.65
N GLN A 470 7.06 -8.47 17.34
CA GLN A 470 7.42 -9.78 17.88
C GLN A 470 7.72 -9.71 19.39
N THR A 471 8.24 -8.57 19.86
CA THR A 471 8.58 -8.39 21.28
C THR A 471 7.35 -8.52 22.17
N ALA A 472 6.26 -7.81 21.83
CA ALA A 472 4.99 -7.92 22.55
C ALA A 472 4.37 -9.32 22.42
N LEU A 473 4.41 -9.89 21.21
CA LEU A 473 3.83 -11.19 20.91
C LEU A 473 4.51 -12.30 21.72
N ASN A 474 5.84 -12.40 21.67
CA ASN A 474 6.62 -13.37 22.43
C ASN A 474 6.40 -13.21 23.94
N CYS A 475 6.35 -11.96 24.44
CA CYS A 475 6.08 -11.70 25.84
C CYS A 475 4.69 -12.19 26.26
N GLY A 476 3.66 -11.92 25.45
CA GLY A 476 2.28 -12.37 25.69
C GLY A 476 2.13 -13.89 25.67
N VAL A 477 2.76 -14.57 24.70
CA VAL A 477 2.79 -16.04 24.60
C VAL A 477 3.45 -16.65 25.85
N GLU A 478 4.56 -16.07 26.31
CA GLU A 478 5.26 -16.56 27.50
C GLU A 478 4.44 -16.37 28.79
N LEU A 479 3.73 -15.25 28.93
CA LEU A 479 2.80 -15.03 30.05
C LEU A 479 1.65 -16.04 30.06
N PHE A 480 1.14 -16.40 28.89
CA PHE A 480 0.13 -17.43 28.72
C PHE A 480 0.66 -18.81 29.13
N ARG A 481 1.85 -19.20 28.63
CA ARG A 481 2.51 -20.48 28.98
C ARG A 481 2.77 -20.62 30.48
N ARG A 482 3.15 -19.53 31.16
CA ARG A 482 3.36 -19.49 32.61
C ARG A 482 2.07 -19.49 33.43
N GLY A 483 0.90 -19.38 32.79
CA GLY A 483 -0.39 -19.32 33.45
C GLY A 483 -0.72 -17.98 34.13
N VAL A 484 0.10 -16.94 33.91
CA VAL A 484 -0.10 -15.61 34.54
C VAL A 484 -1.42 -14.99 34.09
N LEU A 485 -1.74 -15.04 32.80
CA LEU A 485 -2.99 -14.47 32.29
C LEU A 485 -4.22 -15.12 32.96
N LYS A 486 -4.16 -16.44 33.18
CA LYS A 486 -5.21 -17.19 33.87
C LYS A 486 -5.28 -16.87 35.36
N GLU A 487 -4.14 -16.74 36.04
CA GLU A 487 -4.06 -16.40 37.46
C GLU A 487 -4.73 -15.06 37.76
N TYR A 488 -4.55 -14.06 36.89
CA TYR A 488 -5.06 -12.70 37.07
C TYR A 488 -6.38 -12.42 36.33
N GLY A 489 -6.93 -13.41 35.61
CA GLY A 489 -8.20 -13.26 34.88
C GLY A 489 -8.13 -12.33 33.66
N VAL A 490 -6.96 -12.21 33.03
CA VAL A 490 -6.73 -11.34 31.87
C VAL A 490 -7.06 -12.08 30.58
N LYS A 491 -8.04 -11.59 29.82
CA LYS A 491 -8.41 -12.16 28.51
C LYS A 491 -7.51 -11.60 27.41
N VAL A 492 -7.02 -12.45 26.53
CA VAL A 492 -6.39 -11.98 25.28
C VAL A 492 -7.49 -11.53 24.33
N LEU A 493 -7.39 -10.29 23.84
CA LEU A 493 -8.37 -9.70 22.94
C LEU A 493 -7.92 -9.84 21.48
N GLY A 494 -8.85 -10.22 20.60
CA GLY A 494 -8.55 -10.55 19.21
C GLY A 494 -8.09 -11.99 19.05
N THR A 495 -7.06 -12.21 18.23
CA THR A 495 -6.52 -13.54 17.94
C THR A 495 -6.00 -14.23 19.21
N SER A 496 -6.40 -15.49 19.40
CA SER A 496 -6.00 -16.31 20.54
C SER A 496 -4.49 -16.62 20.55
N VAL A 497 -3.95 -16.94 21.73
CA VAL A 497 -2.54 -17.33 21.85
C VAL A 497 -2.26 -18.65 21.13
N GLU A 498 -3.24 -19.55 21.11
CA GLU A 498 -3.19 -20.82 20.39
C GLU A 498 -3.06 -20.60 18.88
N ALA A 499 -3.87 -19.70 18.31
CA ALA A 499 -3.77 -19.34 16.90
C ALA A 499 -2.43 -18.66 16.57
N ILE A 500 -1.94 -17.78 17.45
CA ILE A 500 -0.61 -17.16 17.32
C ILE A 500 0.50 -18.21 17.35
N MET A 501 0.47 -19.14 18.30
CA MET A 501 1.45 -20.23 18.36
C MET A 501 1.39 -21.10 17.10
N ALA A 502 0.21 -21.34 16.55
CA ALA A 502 0.04 -22.11 15.32
C ALA A 502 0.61 -21.40 14.07
N THR A 503 0.77 -20.08 14.08
CA THR A 503 1.39 -19.33 12.98
C THR A 503 2.89 -19.10 13.17
N GLU A 504 3.34 -18.99 14.42
CA GLU A 504 4.75 -18.71 14.76
C GLU A 504 5.63 -19.98 14.79
N ASP A 505 5.04 -21.11 15.17
CA ASP A 505 5.70 -22.42 15.11
C ASP A 505 5.54 -23.02 13.72
N ARG A 506 6.65 -23.29 13.05
CA ARG A 506 6.65 -23.68 11.64
C ARG A 506 6.12 -25.09 11.40
N GLN A 507 6.24 -25.99 12.40
CA GLN A 507 5.65 -27.33 12.31
C GLN A 507 4.14 -27.27 12.51
N LEU A 508 3.67 -26.56 13.54
CA LEU A 508 2.23 -26.41 13.77
C LEU A 508 1.54 -25.72 12.60
N PHE A 509 2.19 -24.74 11.98
CA PHE A 509 1.70 -24.07 10.79
C PHE A 509 1.52 -25.04 9.62
N SER A 510 2.55 -25.86 9.36
CA SER A 510 2.53 -26.90 8.32
C SER A 510 1.40 -27.92 8.57
N ASP A 511 1.24 -28.37 9.80
CA ASP A 511 0.19 -29.32 10.19
C ASP A 511 -1.20 -28.71 9.94
N LYS A 512 -1.42 -27.46 10.35
CA LYS A 512 -2.68 -26.72 10.14
C LYS A 512 -3.03 -26.56 8.66
N LEU A 513 -2.07 -26.21 7.82
CA LEU A 513 -2.32 -26.09 6.38
C LEU A 513 -2.62 -27.44 5.73
N THR A 514 -1.99 -28.50 6.22
CA THR A 514 -2.24 -29.87 5.75
C THR A 514 -3.66 -30.34 6.08
N GLU A 515 -4.22 -29.96 7.25
CA GLU A 515 -5.61 -30.28 7.64
C GLU A 515 -6.66 -29.82 6.60
N ILE A 516 -6.36 -28.74 5.86
CA ILE A 516 -7.25 -28.15 4.85
C ILE A 516 -6.76 -28.34 3.40
N ASN A 517 -5.76 -29.21 3.19
CA ASN A 517 -5.13 -29.49 1.90
C ASN A 517 -4.58 -28.23 1.19
N GLU A 518 -4.07 -27.27 1.96
CA GLU A 518 -3.36 -26.12 1.41
C GLU A 518 -1.91 -26.46 1.06
N LYS A 519 -1.33 -25.69 0.14
CA LYS A 519 -0.02 -25.98 -0.42
C LYS A 519 1.07 -25.24 0.36
N ILE A 520 2.03 -25.99 0.87
CA ILE A 520 3.29 -25.49 1.42
C ILE A 520 4.44 -26.06 0.61
N ALA A 521 5.58 -25.37 0.58
CA ALA A 521 6.77 -25.96 -0.01
C ALA A 521 7.27 -27.12 0.87
N PRO A 522 7.82 -28.20 0.27
CA PRO A 522 8.36 -29.33 1.02
C PRO A 522 9.38 -28.84 2.05
N SER A 523 9.12 -29.13 3.32
CA SER A 523 9.89 -28.60 4.44
C SER A 523 9.95 -29.56 5.63
N PHE A 524 10.95 -29.34 6.49
CA PHE A 524 11.10 -29.99 7.78
C PHE A 524 11.48 -28.95 8.83
N ALA A 525 10.73 -28.89 9.94
CA ALA A 525 11.15 -28.16 11.13
C ALA A 525 12.18 -28.99 11.89
N VAL A 526 13.30 -28.38 12.25
CA VAL A 526 14.45 -29.06 12.87
C VAL A 526 15.02 -28.23 14.02
N GLU A 527 15.56 -28.93 15.03
CA GLU A 527 16.09 -28.33 16.26
C GLU A 527 17.61 -28.54 16.40
N SER A 528 18.25 -29.14 15.39
CA SER A 528 19.70 -29.37 15.38
C SER A 528 20.28 -29.20 13.97
N ILE A 529 21.59 -28.94 13.90
CA ILE A 529 22.33 -28.86 12.64
C ILE A 529 22.35 -30.19 11.90
N GLU A 530 22.45 -31.30 12.62
CA GLU A 530 22.47 -32.64 12.02
C GLU A 530 21.15 -32.93 11.31
N ASP A 531 20.03 -32.62 11.97
CA ASP A 531 18.70 -32.76 11.39
C ASP A 531 18.48 -31.81 10.20
N ALA A 532 19.02 -30.59 10.26
CA ALA A 532 18.96 -29.65 9.14
C ALA A 532 19.67 -30.19 7.89
N LEU A 533 20.85 -30.78 8.06
CA LEU A 533 21.60 -31.42 6.98
C LEU A 533 20.82 -32.61 6.39
N ASN A 534 20.24 -33.45 7.25
CA ASN A 534 19.43 -34.60 6.84
C ASN A 534 18.16 -34.16 6.10
N ALA A 535 17.51 -33.09 6.55
CA ALA A 535 16.34 -32.50 5.90
C ALA A 535 16.70 -31.98 4.49
N ALA A 536 17.81 -31.25 4.36
CA ALA A 536 18.27 -30.72 3.08
C ALA A 536 18.65 -31.83 2.08
N GLU A 537 19.23 -32.94 2.54
CA GLU A 537 19.52 -34.10 1.69
C GLU A 537 18.24 -34.78 1.18
N LYS A 538 17.16 -34.79 1.99
CA LYS A 538 15.84 -35.32 1.58
C LYS A 538 15.11 -34.39 0.61
N ILE A 539 15.18 -33.08 0.81
CA ILE A 539 14.53 -32.08 -0.04
C ILE A 539 15.28 -31.90 -1.37
N GLY A 540 16.62 -31.88 -1.31
CA GLY A 540 17.50 -31.48 -2.40
C GLY A 540 17.82 -29.98 -2.37
N TYR A 541 19.10 -29.65 -2.58
CA TYR A 541 19.57 -28.27 -2.68
C TYR A 541 19.16 -27.62 -4.02
N PRO A 542 18.98 -26.29 -4.08
CA PRO A 542 19.07 -25.32 -2.98
C PRO A 542 17.87 -25.38 -2.02
N VAL A 543 18.13 -25.17 -0.74
CA VAL A 543 17.11 -25.03 0.32
C VAL A 543 17.13 -23.64 0.93
N MET A 544 16.02 -23.20 1.51
CA MET A 544 15.91 -22.02 2.35
C MET A 544 15.87 -22.45 3.81
N ILE A 545 16.55 -21.74 4.71
CA ILE A 545 16.31 -21.86 6.15
C ILE A 545 15.60 -20.61 6.68
N ARG A 546 14.65 -20.79 7.60
CA ARG A 546 13.93 -19.69 8.28
C ARG A 546 13.75 -19.99 9.77
N SER A 547 13.98 -19.02 10.63
CA SER A 547 13.84 -19.16 12.08
C SER A 547 12.36 -19.13 12.52
N ALA A 548 12.02 -19.88 13.58
CA ALA A 548 10.74 -19.74 14.28
C ALA A 548 10.77 -18.60 15.33
N TYR A 549 9.61 -18.01 15.66
CA TYR A 549 9.43 -16.91 16.63
C TYR A 549 10.31 -15.67 16.39
N ALA A 550 10.61 -15.40 15.10
CA ALA A 550 11.48 -14.33 14.65
C ALA A 550 10.78 -13.48 13.58
N LEU A 551 11.25 -12.25 13.41
CA LEU A 551 10.75 -11.30 12.42
C LEU A 551 11.86 -10.88 11.46
N GLY A 552 11.50 -10.39 10.27
CA GLY A 552 12.45 -9.80 9.32
C GLY A 552 13.49 -10.76 8.76
N GLY A 553 13.22 -12.08 8.80
CA GLY A 553 14.14 -13.11 8.36
C GLY A 553 15.40 -13.25 9.21
N LEU A 554 15.36 -12.90 10.51
CA LEU A 554 16.51 -13.07 11.39
C LEU A 554 16.99 -14.54 11.39
N GLY A 555 18.24 -14.77 10.97
CA GLY A 555 18.83 -16.10 10.86
C GLY A 555 18.37 -16.90 9.62
N SER A 556 17.62 -16.30 8.69
CA SER A 556 17.23 -16.96 7.45
C SER A 556 18.26 -16.81 6.34
N GLY A 557 18.25 -17.73 5.38
CA GLY A 557 19.10 -17.62 4.20
C GLY A 557 18.94 -18.77 3.22
N ILE A 558 19.30 -18.49 1.96
CA ILE A 558 19.38 -19.51 0.92
C ILE A 558 20.69 -20.29 1.09
N CYS A 559 20.56 -21.61 1.05
CA CYS A 559 21.65 -22.57 1.14
C CYS A 559 21.72 -23.33 -0.18
N PRO A 560 22.64 -22.99 -1.09
CA PRO A 560 22.83 -23.73 -2.34
C PRO A 560 23.57 -25.06 -2.13
N ASP A 561 24.24 -25.22 -1.00
CA ASP A 561 25.04 -26.40 -0.66
C ASP A 561 25.13 -26.62 0.86
N LYS A 562 25.76 -27.74 1.21
CA LYS A 562 25.97 -28.22 2.59
C LYS A 562 26.81 -27.27 3.44
N GLU A 563 27.83 -26.65 2.86
CA GLU A 563 28.73 -25.75 3.60
C GLU A 563 27.99 -24.49 4.02
N ARG A 564 27.18 -23.92 3.11
CA ARG A 564 26.37 -22.76 3.40
C ARG A 564 25.29 -23.05 4.44
N LEU A 565 24.67 -24.23 4.39
CA LEU A 565 23.68 -24.66 5.39
C LEU A 565 24.31 -24.80 6.78
N LEU A 566 25.53 -25.33 6.88
CA LEU A 566 26.25 -25.44 8.14
C LEU A 566 26.53 -24.05 8.76
N ASP A 567 27.04 -23.11 7.96
CA ASP A 567 27.34 -21.75 8.41
C ASP A 567 26.06 -21.01 8.87
N LEU A 568 25.03 -20.99 8.03
CA LEU A 568 23.80 -20.26 8.32
C LEU A 568 22.98 -20.93 9.44
N GLY A 569 22.87 -22.26 9.43
CA GLY A 569 22.16 -22.99 10.47
C GLY A 569 22.79 -22.76 11.84
N THR A 570 24.12 -22.77 11.94
CA THR A 570 24.83 -22.55 13.22
C THR A 570 24.53 -21.15 13.77
N LYS A 571 24.48 -20.15 12.89
CA LYS A 571 24.10 -18.78 13.26
C LYS A 571 22.63 -18.67 13.66
N ALA A 572 21.74 -19.37 12.97
CA ALA A 572 20.31 -19.37 13.26
C ALA A 572 20.00 -19.98 14.64
N PHE A 573 20.62 -21.13 14.98
CA PHE A 573 20.42 -21.75 16.30
C PHE A 573 20.99 -20.95 17.48
N ALA A 574 21.81 -19.94 17.23
CA ALA A 574 22.24 -19.02 18.28
C ALA A 574 21.13 -18.03 18.70
N VAL A 575 20.10 -17.86 17.88
CA VAL A 575 18.99 -16.89 18.11
C VAL A 575 17.62 -17.55 18.22
N THR A 576 17.45 -18.79 17.74
CA THR A 576 16.20 -19.56 17.85
C THR A 576 16.49 -21.02 18.17
N ASN A 577 15.51 -21.72 18.75
CA ASN A 577 15.62 -23.15 19.03
C ASN A 577 15.18 -24.03 17.86
N GLN A 578 14.50 -23.46 16.85
CA GLN A 578 13.93 -24.20 15.73
C GLN A 578 14.10 -23.41 14.43
N ILE A 579 14.52 -24.10 13.37
CA ILE A 579 14.52 -23.58 12.00
C ILE A 579 13.69 -24.47 11.09
N LEU A 580 13.08 -23.89 10.06
CA LEU A 580 12.43 -24.59 8.97
C LEU A 580 13.43 -24.71 7.82
N VAL A 581 13.75 -25.93 7.39
CA VAL A 581 14.50 -26.20 6.15
C VAL A 581 13.49 -26.51 5.06
N GLU A 582 13.46 -25.71 4.00
CA GLU A 582 12.42 -25.78 2.96
C GLU A 582 13.03 -25.76 1.55
N ARG A 583 12.35 -26.39 0.59
CA ARG A 583 12.68 -26.28 -0.84
C ARG A 583 12.70 -24.81 -1.28
N SER A 584 13.76 -24.41 -1.97
CA SER A 584 13.85 -23.07 -2.56
C SER A 584 12.80 -22.85 -3.65
N VAL A 585 12.09 -21.72 -3.55
CA VAL A 585 11.17 -21.18 -4.57
C VAL A 585 11.69 -19.84 -5.11
N VAL A 586 13.01 -19.63 -5.09
CA VAL A 586 13.65 -18.41 -5.58
C VAL A 586 13.25 -18.13 -7.03
N GLY A 587 12.92 -16.87 -7.31
CA GLY A 587 12.46 -16.42 -8.63
C GLY A 587 10.96 -16.58 -8.88
N TRP A 588 10.19 -17.14 -7.95
CA TRP A 588 8.72 -17.10 -8.01
C TRP A 588 8.20 -15.71 -7.64
N LYS A 589 6.99 -15.37 -8.10
CA LYS A 589 6.33 -14.11 -7.73
C LYS A 589 5.98 -14.16 -6.25
N GLU A 590 6.33 -13.14 -5.49
CA GLU A 590 5.94 -13.02 -4.08
C GLU A 590 4.75 -12.08 -3.96
N ILE A 591 3.64 -12.60 -3.41
CA ILE A 591 2.35 -11.90 -3.31
C ILE A 591 1.88 -11.91 -1.86
N GLU A 592 1.44 -10.77 -1.36
CA GLU A 592 0.93 -10.63 0.00
C GLU A 592 -0.53 -10.20 0.01
N TYR A 593 -1.28 -10.65 1.02
CA TYR A 593 -2.63 -10.17 1.32
C TYR A 593 -2.75 -9.75 2.78
N GLU A 594 -3.42 -8.62 2.99
CA GLU A 594 -3.87 -8.17 4.31
C GLU A 594 -5.32 -8.61 4.49
N VAL A 595 -5.57 -9.47 5.47
CA VAL A 595 -6.86 -10.11 5.69
C VAL A 595 -7.42 -9.65 7.03
N VAL A 596 -8.71 -9.33 7.05
CA VAL A 596 -9.43 -8.97 8.27
C VAL A 596 -10.56 -9.95 8.48
N ARG A 597 -10.63 -10.53 9.67
CA ARG A 597 -11.69 -11.46 10.08
C ARG A 597 -12.29 -11.04 11.41
N ASP A 598 -13.61 -10.89 11.45
CA ASP A 598 -14.33 -10.57 12.69
C ASP A 598 -14.82 -11.81 13.46
N ALA A 599 -15.38 -11.59 14.65
CA ALA A 599 -15.93 -12.64 15.51
C ALA A 599 -17.22 -13.28 14.97
N SER A 600 -17.83 -12.72 13.93
CA SER A 600 -19.00 -13.26 13.20
C SER A 600 -18.60 -14.07 11.98
N ASP A 601 -17.30 -14.33 11.78
CA ASP A 601 -16.73 -15.06 10.65
C ASP A 601 -16.83 -14.33 9.29
N ASN A 602 -17.14 -13.03 9.32
CA ASN A 602 -16.98 -12.17 8.15
C ASN A 602 -15.47 -11.99 7.92
N CYS A 603 -15.01 -12.27 6.70
CA CYS A 603 -13.59 -12.32 6.37
C CYS A 603 -13.38 -11.68 5.00
N ILE A 604 -12.52 -10.68 4.92
CA ILE A 604 -12.28 -9.85 3.73
C ILE A 604 -10.78 -9.67 3.49
N THR A 605 -10.38 -9.40 2.24
CA THR A 605 -9.01 -9.01 1.92
C THR A 605 -8.93 -7.51 1.62
N VAL A 606 -8.26 -6.75 2.49
CA VAL A 606 -8.25 -5.29 2.46
C VAL A 606 -7.22 -4.73 1.48
N CYS A 607 -6.08 -5.40 1.35
CA CYS A 607 -5.03 -4.98 0.44
C CYS A 607 -4.32 -6.20 -0.11
N ASN A 608 -3.85 -6.08 -1.35
CA ASN A 608 -2.92 -7.03 -1.92
C ASN A 608 -1.67 -6.31 -2.44
N MET A 609 -0.54 -6.98 -2.36
CA MET A 609 0.76 -6.43 -2.72
C MET A 609 1.50 -7.42 -3.61
N GLU A 610 2.26 -6.88 -4.56
CA GLU A 610 3.14 -7.66 -5.43
C GLU A 610 4.56 -7.13 -5.28
N ASN A 611 5.48 -8.03 -4.94
CA ASN A 611 6.89 -7.69 -4.91
C ASN A 611 7.42 -7.63 -6.35
N VAL A 612 8.08 -6.52 -6.67
CA VAL A 612 8.79 -6.36 -7.95
C VAL A 612 10.02 -7.26 -7.96
N ASP A 613 10.75 -7.29 -6.85
CA ASP A 613 11.78 -8.30 -6.60
C ASP A 613 11.13 -9.66 -6.32
N ALA A 614 11.58 -10.72 -6.98
CA ALA A 614 11.03 -12.06 -6.80
C ALA A 614 11.45 -12.70 -5.45
N MET A 615 10.81 -13.84 -5.11
CA MET A 615 11.15 -14.66 -3.95
C MET A 615 12.66 -14.87 -3.81
N GLY A 616 13.16 -14.68 -2.59
CA GLY A 616 14.58 -14.73 -2.25
C GLY A 616 15.10 -13.40 -1.67
N VAL A 617 14.40 -12.30 -1.95
CA VAL A 617 14.53 -11.02 -1.24
C VAL A 617 13.36 -10.90 -0.28
N HIS A 618 13.61 -10.57 0.99
CA HIS A 618 12.54 -10.43 1.98
C HIS A 618 11.60 -9.27 1.62
N THR A 619 10.30 -9.42 1.80
CA THR A 619 9.27 -8.38 1.56
C THR A 619 9.65 -6.97 2.06
N GLY A 620 10.13 -6.90 3.32
CA GLY A 620 10.67 -5.67 3.92
C GLY A 620 11.87 -5.02 3.20
N ASP A 621 12.70 -5.79 2.48
CA ASP A 621 13.82 -5.32 1.65
C ASP A 621 13.49 -5.33 0.13
N SER A 622 12.27 -5.73 -0.25
CA SER A 622 11.81 -5.72 -1.64
C SER A 622 11.18 -4.36 -2.01
N ILE A 623 11.27 -4.03 -3.30
CA ILE A 623 10.36 -3.05 -3.91
C ILE A 623 8.99 -3.70 -4.05
N VAL A 624 7.94 -3.02 -3.59
CA VAL A 624 6.57 -3.57 -3.52
C VAL A 624 5.59 -2.61 -4.18
N VAL A 625 4.62 -3.12 -4.93
CA VAL A 625 3.53 -2.32 -5.50
C VAL A 625 2.16 -2.78 -5.00
N ALA A 626 1.22 -1.84 -4.88
CA ALA A 626 -0.18 -2.12 -4.55
C ALA A 626 -1.13 -1.31 -5.46
N PRO A 627 -2.19 -1.92 -6.01
CA PRO A 627 -2.50 -3.36 -6.00
C PRO A 627 -1.54 -4.16 -6.90
N SER A 628 -1.65 -5.49 -6.91
CA SER A 628 -0.88 -6.35 -7.83
C SER A 628 -1.19 -6.06 -9.31
N GLN A 629 -0.14 -6.09 -10.15
CA GLN A 629 -0.14 -5.63 -11.54
C GLN A 629 -0.09 -6.76 -12.56
N THR A 630 0.53 -7.90 -12.24
CA THR A 630 0.83 -8.97 -13.22
C THR A 630 0.00 -10.25 -13.05
N LEU A 631 -1.01 -10.22 -12.18
CA LEU A 631 -1.90 -11.36 -11.92
C LEU A 631 -3.15 -11.32 -12.82
N SER A 632 -3.52 -12.48 -13.34
CA SER A 632 -4.85 -12.72 -13.91
C SER A 632 -5.95 -12.73 -12.82
N ASN A 633 -7.22 -12.69 -13.23
CA ASN A 633 -8.33 -12.84 -12.28
C ASN A 633 -8.28 -14.20 -11.57
N GLU A 634 -7.97 -15.28 -12.30
CA GLU A 634 -7.90 -16.63 -11.73
C GLU A 634 -6.80 -16.73 -10.67
N GLU A 635 -5.60 -16.23 -10.93
CA GLU A 635 -4.51 -16.22 -9.95
C GLU A 635 -4.84 -15.37 -8.73
N PHE A 636 -5.38 -14.16 -8.95
CA PHE A 636 -5.75 -13.26 -7.85
C PHE A 636 -6.84 -13.87 -6.96
N GLN A 637 -7.93 -14.38 -7.54
CA GLN A 637 -9.03 -14.95 -6.78
C GLN A 637 -8.66 -16.28 -6.12
N MET A 638 -7.81 -17.10 -6.75
CA MET A 638 -7.29 -18.33 -6.15
C MET A 638 -6.50 -18.03 -4.86
N LEU A 639 -5.59 -17.04 -4.90
CA LEU A 639 -4.81 -16.67 -3.72
C LEU A 639 -5.67 -15.99 -2.67
N ARG A 640 -6.61 -15.12 -3.07
CA ARG A 640 -7.59 -14.49 -2.17
C ARG A 640 -8.47 -15.53 -1.44
N GLU A 641 -8.99 -16.52 -2.16
CA GLU A 641 -9.80 -17.59 -1.58
C GLU A 641 -8.99 -18.45 -0.61
N SER A 642 -7.76 -18.82 -0.99
CA SER A 642 -6.81 -19.51 -0.09
C SER A 642 -6.57 -18.67 1.17
N ALA A 643 -6.38 -17.35 1.05
CA ALA A 643 -6.12 -16.47 2.18
C ALA A 643 -7.29 -16.48 3.18
N ILE A 644 -8.51 -16.27 2.69
CA ILE A 644 -9.71 -16.31 3.52
C ILE A 644 -9.89 -17.69 4.18
N LYS A 645 -9.66 -18.77 3.42
CA LYS A 645 -9.79 -20.14 3.93
C LYS A 645 -8.78 -20.44 5.05
N VAL A 646 -7.52 -20.06 4.86
CA VAL A 646 -6.44 -20.24 5.83
C VAL A 646 -6.72 -19.44 7.10
N VAL A 647 -7.06 -18.16 6.96
CA VAL A 647 -7.33 -17.26 8.09
C VAL A 647 -8.52 -17.72 8.92
N ARG A 648 -9.59 -18.20 8.28
CA ARG A 648 -10.71 -18.84 8.97
C ARG A 648 -10.29 -20.11 9.70
N HIS A 649 -9.53 -20.98 9.07
CA HIS A 649 -9.09 -22.25 9.66
C HIS A 649 -8.18 -22.05 10.87
N LEU A 650 -7.28 -21.07 10.83
CA LEU A 650 -6.40 -20.70 11.95
C LEU A 650 -7.15 -20.03 13.11
N GLY A 651 -8.41 -19.61 12.90
CA GLY A 651 -9.22 -18.97 13.94
C GLY A 651 -8.77 -17.55 14.28
N ILE A 652 -8.21 -16.82 13.31
CA ILE A 652 -7.76 -15.43 13.48
C ILE A 652 -8.97 -14.51 13.70
N VAL A 653 -8.86 -13.58 14.66
CA VAL A 653 -9.89 -12.57 14.95
C VAL A 653 -9.22 -11.21 15.10
N GLY A 654 -9.34 -10.38 14.07
CA GLY A 654 -8.59 -9.15 13.92
C GLY A 654 -8.03 -9.05 12.51
N GLU A 655 -6.75 -8.70 12.41
CA GLU A 655 -6.01 -8.59 11.16
C GLU A 655 -4.87 -9.62 11.12
N CYS A 656 -4.50 -10.03 9.91
CA CYS A 656 -3.24 -10.72 9.64
C CYS A 656 -2.73 -10.49 8.21
N ASN A 657 -1.43 -10.66 8.04
CA ASN A 657 -0.76 -10.72 6.75
C ASN A 657 -0.50 -12.18 6.34
N ILE A 658 -0.72 -12.52 5.08
CA ILE A 658 -0.36 -13.83 4.50
C ILE A 658 0.45 -13.66 3.23
N GLN A 659 1.49 -14.48 3.08
CA GLN A 659 2.46 -14.42 1.98
C GLN A 659 2.43 -15.68 1.13
N TYR A 660 2.54 -15.49 -0.19
CA TYR A 660 2.51 -16.55 -1.20
C TYR A 660 3.72 -16.45 -2.11
N ALA A 661 4.26 -17.60 -2.51
CA ALA A 661 5.04 -17.71 -3.73
C ALA A 661 4.14 -18.30 -4.82
N LEU A 662 3.98 -17.57 -5.93
CA LEU A 662 3.23 -17.99 -7.12
C LEU A 662 4.20 -18.28 -8.27
N HIS A 663 4.09 -19.46 -8.86
CA HIS A 663 4.91 -19.84 -10.00
C HIS A 663 4.63 -18.92 -11.20
N PRO A 664 5.65 -18.35 -11.86
CA PRO A 664 5.46 -17.27 -12.82
C PRO A 664 4.74 -17.70 -14.11
N THR A 665 4.65 -19.00 -14.38
CA THR A 665 4.05 -19.54 -15.61
C THR A 665 3.03 -20.66 -15.38
N SER A 666 2.46 -20.75 -14.17
CA SER A 666 1.40 -21.73 -13.86
C SER A 666 0.54 -21.26 -12.68
N LEU A 667 -0.48 -22.04 -12.32
CA LEU A 667 -1.30 -21.81 -11.11
C LEU A 667 -0.71 -22.50 -9.86
N GLU A 668 0.53 -22.98 -9.93
CA GLU A 668 1.21 -23.57 -8.78
C GLU A 668 1.58 -22.45 -7.79
N TYR A 669 1.26 -22.63 -6.52
CA TYR A 669 1.61 -21.70 -5.45
C TYR A 669 1.95 -22.46 -4.19
N CYS A 670 2.67 -21.81 -3.28
CA CYS A 670 2.80 -22.23 -1.89
C CYS A 670 2.59 -21.04 -0.95
N ILE A 671 2.04 -21.34 0.23
CA ILE A 671 1.97 -20.41 1.35
C ILE A 671 3.34 -20.38 2.02
N ILE A 672 3.87 -19.18 2.21
CA ILE A 672 5.20 -18.95 2.80
C ILE A 672 5.08 -18.77 4.31
N GLU A 673 4.18 -17.89 4.75
CA GLU A 673 3.87 -17.66 6.16
C GLU A 673 2.57 -16.87 6.35
N VAL A 674 2.07 -16.88 7.59
CA VAL A 674 0.99 -16.01 8.08
C VAL A 674 1.49 -15.30 9.32
N ASN A 675 1.36 -13.98 9.35
CA ASN A 675 1.67 -13.14 10.50
C ASN A 675 0.36 -12.73 11.19
N ALA A 676 0.00 -13.39 12.29
CA ALA A 676 -1.25 -13.17 13.03
C ALA A 676 -1.21 -11.93 13.96
N ARG A 677 -0.61 -10.85 13.48
CA ARG A 677 -0.41 -9.57 14.17
C ARG A 677 -0.27 -8.46 13.13
N LEU A 678 -0.41 -7.22 13.60
CA LEU A 678 -0.02 -6.06 12.79
C LEU A 678 1.48 -6.15 12.44
N SER A 679 1.80 -5.59 11.29
CA SER A 679 3.09 -5.72 10.62
C SER A 679 3.44 -4.44 9.83
N ARG A 680 4.66 -4.39 9.29
CA ARG A 680 5.05 -3.35 8.31
C ARG A 680 4.11 -3.35 7.11
N SER A 681 3.76 -4.54 6.59
CA SER A 681 2.82 -4.72 5.49
C SER A 681 1.43 -4.14 5.83
N SER A 682 0.95 -4.33 7.06
CA SER A 682 -0.34 -3.75 7.51
C SER A 682 -0.32 -2.21 7.60
N ALA A 683 0.80 -1.62 8.03
CA ALA A 683 0.95 -0.16 8.06
C ALA A 683 0.99 0.41 6.64
N LEU A 684 1.80 -0.20 5.77
CA LEU A 684 1.85 0.14 4.35
C LEU A 684 0.47 0.04 3.70
N ALA A 685 -0.25 -1.07 3.90
CA ALA A 685 -1.59 -1.26 3.37
C ALA A 685 -2.61 -0.24 3.91
N SER A 686 -2.52 0.13 5.18
CA SER A 686 -3.38 1.17 5.76
C SER A 686 -3.16 2.51 5.08
N LYS A 687 -1.90 2.88 4.81
CA LYS A 687 -1.57 4.12 4.08
C LYS A 687 -1.92 4.03 2.60
N ALA A 688 -1.71 2.87 1.97
CA ALA A 688 -1.97 2.66 0.56
C ALA A 688 -3.47 2.72 0.24
N THR A 689 -4.32 2.21 1.13
CA THR A 689 -5.77 2.09 0.89
C THR A 689 -6.59 3.21 1.53
N GLY A 690 -6.08 3.81 2.62
CA GLY A 690 -6.86 4.65 3.53
C GLY A 690 -7.69 3.86 4.55
N TYR A 691 -7.57 2.53 4.57
CA TYR A 691 -8.30 1.65 5.49
C TYR A 691 -7.50 1.44 6.79
N PRO A 692 -7.96 1.92 7.97
CA PRO A 692 -7.15 1.91 9.18
C PRO A 692 -7.16 0.53 9.87
N LEU A 693 -6.35 -0.42 9.37
CA LEU A 693 -6.33 -1.82 9.82
C LEU A 693 -6.21 -1.97 11.34
N ALA A 694 -5.27 -1.25 11.96
CA ALA A 694 -5.04 -1.32 13.41
C ALA A 694 -6.26 -0.87 14.24
N PHE A 695 -6.94 0.19 13.81
CA PHE A 695 -8.16 0.69 14.46
C PHE A 695 -9.30 -0.33 14.36
N ILE A 696 -9.47 -0.92 13.18
CA ILE A 696 -10.53 -1.90 12.89
C ILE A 696 -10.26 -3.21 13.63
N ALA A 697 -9.01 -3.68 13.64
CA ALA A 697 -8.59 -4.85 14.41
C ALA A 697 -8.86 -4.68 15.91
N ALA A 698 -8.63 -3.48 16.48
CA ALA A 698 -8.94 -3.19 17.87
C ALA A 698 -10.45 -3.21 18.18
N LYS A 699 -11.30 -2.71 17.26
CA LYS A 699 -12.77 -2.81 17.40
C LYS A 699 -13.24 -4.27 17.30
N ILE A 700 -12.68 -5.04 16.36
CA ILE A 700 -12.95 -6.48 16.22
C ILE A 700 -12.54 -7.25 17.47
N ALA A 701 -11.43 -6.88 18.10
CA ALA A 701 -10.96 -7.48 19.34
C ALA A 701 -11.95 -7.33 20.53
N LEU A 702 -12.92 -6.41 20.43
CA LEU A 702 -14.03 -6.24 21.37
C LEU A 702 -15.31 -7.02 20.96
N GLY A 703 -15.27 -7.76 19.85
CA GLY A 703 -16.40 -8.50 19.30
C GLY A 703 -17.35 -7.66 18.43
N ILE A 704 -16.93 -6.48 17.97
CA ILE A 704 -17.74 -5.65 17.05
C ILE A 704 -17.54 -6.16 15.62
N PRO A 705 -18.60 -6.56 14.89
CA PRO A 705 -18.48 -7.09 13.54
C PRO A 705 -18.26 -5.98 12.50
N LEU A 706 -17.63 -6.34 11.38
CA LEU A 706 -17.24 -5.41 10.30
C LEU A 706 -18.40 -4.53 9.79
N PRO A 707 -19.64 -5.03 9.59
CA PRO A 707 -20.75 -4.20 9.14
C PRO A 707 -21.17 -3.10 10.14
N GLU A 708 -20.85 -3.25 11.42
CA GLU A 708 -21.13 -2.25 12.47
C GLU A 708 -20.01 -1.22 12.62
N ILE A 709 -18.81 -1.50 12.10
CA ILE A 709 -17.68 -0.58 12.16
C ILE A 709 -17.79 0.39 10.98
N LYS A 710 -17.68 1.69 11.24
CA LYS A 710 -17.81 2.73 10.23
C LYS A 710 -16.53 2.88 9.40
N ASN A 711 -16.65 3.07 8.09
CA ASN A 711 -15.56 3.59 7.26
C ASN A 711 -15.37 5.09 7.56
N VAL A 712 -14.27 5.44 8.21
CA VAL A 712 -13.96 6.82 8.62
C VAL A 712 -13.64 7.75 7.45
N VAL A 713 -13.22 7.22 6.30
CA VAL A 713 -12.88 7.99 5.09
C VAL A 713 -14.13 8.42 4.34
N SER A 714 -15.07 7.49 4.10
CA SER A 714 -16.34 7.81 3.40
C SER A 714 -17.37 8.47 4.32
N GLY A 715 -17.33 8.14 5.62
CA GLY A 715 -18.30 8.62 6.59
C GLY A 715 -19.71 8.03 6.44
N LYS A 716 -19.97 7.20 5.42
CA LYS A 716 -21.31 6.71 5.04
C LYS A 716 -21.41 5.19 4.89
N THR A 717 -20.29 4.51 4.64
CA THR A 717 -20.23 3.05 4.48
C THR A 717 -19.65 2.38 5.73
N SER A 718 -19.71 1.04 5.78
CA SER A 718 -19.07 0.25 6.85
C SER A 718 -17.62 -0.11 6.50
N ALA A 719 -16.90 -0.73 7.44
CA ALA A 719 -15.60 -1.34 7.23
C ALA A 719 -15.67 -2.70 6.51
N CYS A 720 -16.86 -3.24 6.29
CA CYS A 720 -17.06 -4.51 5.60
C CYS A 720 -17.00 -4.33 4.07
N PHE A 721 -15.83 -4.08 3.50
CA PHE A 721 -15.62 -3.98 2.05
C PHE A 721 -14.14 -4.19 1.72
N GLU A 722 -13.84 -4.44 0.44
CA GLU A 722 -12.47 -4.48 -0.07
C GLU A 722 -12.17 -3.15 -0.79
N PRO A 723 -11.16 -2.37 -0.36
CA PRO A 723 -10.78 -1.12 -1.00
C PRO A 723 -10.54 -1.24 -2.51
N SER A 724 -10.97 -0.22 -3.25
CA SER A 724 -10.69 -0.06 -4.69
C SER A 724 -9.75 1.13 -4.89
N LEU A 725 -8.63 0.89 -5.57
CA LEU A 725 -7.60 1.89 -5.80
C LEU A 725 -7.62 2.32 -7.27
N ASP A 726 -7.78 3.62 -7.52
CA ASP A 726 -7.70 4.24 -8.85
C ASP A 726 -6.36 4.96 -9.11
N TYR A 727 -5.38 4.52 -8.33
CA TYR A 727 -3.97 4.85 -8.34
C TYR A 727 -3.17 3.58 -8.04
N MET A 728 -1.85 3.67 -8.15
CA MET A 728 -0.92 2.64 -7.75
C MET A 728 0.06 3.21 -6.73
N VAL A 729 0.42 2.37 -5.78
CA VAL A 729 1.40 2.66 -4.72
C VAL A 729 2.68 1.89 -4.99
N ALA A 730 3.83 2.50 -4.69
CA ALA A 730 5.13 1.86 -4.74
C ALA A 730 5.86 2.13 -3.43
N LYS A 731 6.26 1.06 -2.75
CA LYS A 731 7.13 1.09 -1.58
C LYS A 731 8.54 0.70 -1.99
N ILE A 732 9.52 1.45 -1.50
CA ILE A 732 10.95 1.14 -1.67
C ILE A 732 11.63 1.21 -0.29
N PRO A 733 12.45 0.21 0.08
CA PRO A 733 13.20 0.26 1.32
C PRO A 733 14.32 1.32 1.29
N ARG A 734 14.70 1.79 2.48
CA ARG A 734 15.85 2.66 2.72
C ARG A 734 16.98 1.84 3.36
N TRP A 735 18.19 1.94 2.81
CA TRP A 735 19.39 1.27 3.34
C TRP A 735 20.49 2.28 3.69
N ASP A 736 21.30 1.94 4.70
CA ASP A 736 22.46 2.70 5.15
C ASP A 736 23.75 1.84 5.19
N LEU A 737 23.88 0.89 4.26
CA LEU A 737 24.93 -0.14 4.28
C LEU A 737 26.35 0.42 4.12
N ASP A 738 26.50 1.62 3.53
CA ASP A 738 27.79 2.29 3.34
C ASP A 738 28.54 2.57 4.66
N ARG A 739 27.82 2.64 5.80
CA ARG A 739 28.43 2.87 7.12
C ARG A 739 29.11 1.63 7.68
N PHE A 740 28.75 0.44 7.20
CA PHE A 740 29.18 -0.84 7.77
C PHE A 740 30.18 -1.51 6.83
N GLN A 741 31.47 -1.13 6.88
CA GLN A 741 32.50 -1.64 5.96
C GLN A 741 32.64 -3.19 5.94
N GLY A 742 32.27 -3.87 7.03
CA GLY A 742 32.26 -5.34 7.12
C GLY A 742 30.98 -6.02 6.62
N THR A 743 29.96 -5.26 6.23
CA THR A 743 28.64 -5.77 5.84
C THR A 743 28.44 -5.62 4.34
N SER A 744 28.10 -6.71 3.67
CA SER A 744 27.77 -6.70 2.23
C SER A 744 26.48 -5.92 1.95
N SER A 745 26.47 -5.18 0.83
CA SER A 745 25.29 -4.51 0.26
C SER A 745 24.29 -5.46 -0.39
N GLN A 746 24.63 -6.75 -0.49
CA GLN A 746 23.71 -7.78 -0.98
C GLN A 746 22.52 -7.93 -0.04
N ILE A 747 21.34 -8.07 -0.62
CA ILE A 747 20.08 -8.30 0.08
C ILE A 747 19.57 -9.71 -0.21
N GLY A 748 18.71 -10.23 0.65
CA GLY A 748 18.19 -11.60 0.56
C GLY A 748 17.04 -11.80 1.52
N SER A 749 16.87 -13.01 2.06
CA SER A 749 15.76 -13.33 2.96
C SER A 749 15.85 -12.72 4.36
N SER A 750 17.01 -12.19 4.79
CA SER A 750 17.14 -11.43 6.04
C SER A 750 17.17 -9.94 5.74
N MET A 751 16.28 -9.17 6.37
CA MET A 751 16.19 -7.73 6.19
C MET A 751 17.45 -7.00 6.63
N LYS A 752 17.78 -5.93 5.89
CA LYS A 752 18.87 -4.99 6.22
C LYS A 752 18.44 -3.52 6.08
N SER A 753 17.25 -3.25 5.54
CA SER A 753 16.71 -1.91 5.45
C SER A 753 16.44 -1.31 6.84
N VAL A 754 16.61 0.01 6.94
CA VAL A 754 16.47 0.80 8.18
C VAL A 754 15.21 1.66 8.20
N GLY A 755 14.45 1.64 7.11
CA GLY A 755 13.19 2.36 6.93
C GLY A 755 12.65 2.12 5.53
N GLU A 756 11.59 2.84 5.18
CA GLU A 756 10.95 2.73 3.86
C GLU A 756 10.24 4.02 3.46
N VAL A 757 9.93 4.12 2.18
CA VAL A 757 9.10 5.20 1.62
C VAL A 757 7.92 4.60 0.90
N MET A 758 6.85 5.38 0.78
CA MET A 758 5.71 5.06 -0.07
C MET A 758 5.42 6.22 -1.01
N ALA A 759 5.26 5.94 -2.30
CA ALA A 759 4.81 6.93 -3.28
C ALA A 759 3.47 6.53 -3.87
N ILE A 760 2.74 7.51 -4.39
CA ILE A 760 1.45 7.33 -5.04
C ILE A 760 1.48 8.03 -6.40
N GLY A 761 1.01 7.33 -7.43
CA GLY A 761 0.89 7.82 -8.80
C GLY A 761 -0.21 7.07 -9.55
N ARG A 762 -0.58 7.53 -10.75
CA ARG A 762 -1.59 6.82 -11.58
C ARG A 762 -0.98 6.09 -12.77
N THR A 763 0.34 6.09 -12.86
CA THR A 763 1.14 5.21 -13.72
C THR A 763 2.19 4.53 -12.85
N PHE A 764 2.70 3.38 -13.29
CA PHE A 764 3.78 2.71 -12.58
C PHE A 764 5.00 3.62 -12.47
N GLU A 765 5.35 4.26 -13.59
CA GLU A 765 6.53 5.09 -13.75
C GLU A 765 6.48 6.34 -12.85
N GLU A 766 5.33 7.01 -12.75
CA GLU A 766 5.14 8.15 -11.85
C GLU A 766 5.42 7.76 -10.41
N CYS A 767 4.82 6.65 -9.98
CA CYS A 767 4.92 6.15 -8.64
C CYS A 767 6.35 5.69 -8.31
N PHE A 768 6.94 4.90 -9.20
CA PHE A 768 8.28 4.33 -9.06
C PHE A 768 9.38 5.40 -9.00
N GLN A 769 9.34 6.40 -9.90
CA GLN A 769 10.34 7.46 -9.89
C GLN A 769 10.22 8.37 -8.65
N LYS A 770 9.01 8.64 -8.16
CA LYS A 770 8.81 9.36 -6.89
C LYS A 770 9.39 8.58 -5.71
N ALA A 771 9.08 7.29 -5.60
CA ALA A 771 9.58 6.45 -4.50
C ALA A 771 11.12 6.43 -4.49
N LEU A 772 11.76 6.32 -5.65
CA LEU A 772 13.22 6.39 -5.74
C LEU A 772 13.79 7.73 -5.22
N ARG A 773 13.18 8.86 -5.56
CA ARG A 773 13.59 10.18 -5.04
C ARG A 773 13.37 10.32 -3.54
N MET A 774 12.27 9.77 -3.02
CA MET A 774 11.96 9.81 -1.59
C MET A 774 13.00 9.04 -0.75
N CYS A 775 13.67 8.02 -1.31
CA CYS A 775 14.67 7.23 -0.59
C CYS A 775 15.91 8.05 -0.19
N HIS A 776 16.33 9.02 -1.00
CA HIS A 776 17.48 9.86 -0.70
C HIS A 776 17.55 11.10 -1.60
N PRO A 777 17.92 12.29 -1.09
CA PRO A 777 18.04 13.53 -1.88
C PRO A 777 19.01 13.47 -3.07
N SER A 778 19.97 12.54 -3.06
CA SER A 778 20.91 12.36 -4.17
C SER A 778 20.32 11.59 -5.36
N VAL A 779 19.18 10.95 -5.19
CA VAL A 779 18.54 10.13 -6.22
C VAL A 779 17.60 11.01 -7.02
N ASP A 780 17.80 11.10 -8.33
CA ASP A 780 16.96 11.95 -9.20
C ASP A 780 15.69 11.22 -9.70
N GLY A 781 15.63 9.88 -9.58
CA GLY A 781 14.60 9.00 -10.15
C GLY A 781 15.23 7.69 -10.63
N PHE A 782 14.61 7.03 -11.61
CA PHE A 782 15.18 5.81 -12.22
C PHE A 782 16.25 6.21 -13.25
N THR A 783 17.53 6.03 -12.89
CA THR A 783 18.67 6.45 -13.73
C THR A 783 19.80 5.43 -13.65
N SER A 784 20.68 5.42 -14.65
CA SER A 784 21.89 4.58 -14.67
C SER A 784 23.02 5.09 -13.77
N ARG A 785 22.79 6.11 -12.94
CA ARG A 785 23.77 6.68 -12.00
C ARG A 785 23.51 6.13 -10.59
N LEU A 786 24.59 5.86 -9.85
CA LEU A 786 24.49 5.41 -8.47
C LEU A 786 24.10 6.57 -7.53
N PRO A 787 23.46 6.26 -6.38
CA PRO A 787 23.25 7.23 -5.30
C PRO A 787 24.57 7.84 -4.80
N MET A 788 24.47 8.96 -4.08
CA MET A 788 25.62 9.69 -3.54
C MET A 788 26.63 10.15 -4.60
N ASN A 789 26.21 10.27 -5.87
CA ASN A 789 27.07 10.60 -7.01
C ASN A 789 28.27 9.67 -7.18
N LYS A 790 28.16 8.41 -6.74
CA LYS A 790 29.20 7.41 -6.93
C LYS A 790 29.33 7.03 -8.40
N GLU A 791 30.56 6.81 -8.85
CA GLU A 791 30.81 6.21 -10.16
C GLU A 791 30.74 4.69 -10.06
N TRP A 792 30.36 4.06 -11.18
CA TRP A 792 30.44 2.61 -11.29
C TRP A 792 31.91 2.15 -11.23
N PRO A 793 32.23 1.03 -10.56
CA PRO A 793 33.57 0.46 -10.60
C PRO A 793 34.04 0.17 -12.03
N ALA A 794 35.31 0.41 -12.33
CA ALA A 794 35.87 0.15 -13.66
C ALA A 794 35.81 -1.35 -14.05
N ASN A 795 35.77 -2.24 -13.05
CA ASN A 795 35.68 -3.69 -13.18
C ASN A 795 34.26 -4.22 -12.91
N LEU A 796 33.22 -3.41 -13.11
CA LEU A 796 31.82 -3.79 -12.89
C LEU A 796 31.44 -5.03 -13.73
N ASP A 797 30.99 -6.08 -13.06
CA ASP A 797 30.28 -7.21 -13.69
C ASP A 797 28.77 -6.97 -13.58
N LEU A 798 28.20 -6.43 -14.66
CA LEU A 798 26.78 -6.08 -14.68
C LEU A 798 25.87 -7.31 -14.62
N GLN A 799 26.28 -8.46 -15.17
CA GLN A 799 25.48 -9.68 -15.09
C GLN A 799 25.38 -10.17 -13.65
N LYS A 800 26.50 -10.11 -12.92
CA LYS A 800 26.53 -10.44 -11.50
C LYS A 800 25.66 -9.50 -10.67
N GLU A 801 25.76 -8.18 -10.87
CA GLU A 801 24.91 -7.21 -10.14
C GLU A 801 23.42 -7.37 -10.44
N LEU A 802 23.06 -7.88 -11.63
CA LEU A 802 21.67 -8.22 -11.95
C LEU A 802 21.24 -9.53 -11.28
N ALA A 803 22.11 -10.55 -11.27
CA ALA A 803 21.80 -11.88 -10.70
C ALA A 803 21.73 -11.87 -9.17
N ASP A 804 22.66 -11.18 -8.50
CA ASP A 804 22.78 -11.13 -7.06
C ASP A 804 22.05 -9.87 -6.52
N PRO A 805 20.91 -10.01 -5.82
CA PRO A 805 20.18 -8.84 -5.32
C PRO A 805 21.03 -7.99 -4.39
N SER A 806 21.01 -6.67 -4.59
CA SER A 806 21.73 -5.69 -3.78
C SER A 806 20.95 -4.39 -3.65
N SER A 807 21.32 -3.54 -2.68
CA SER A 807 20.70 -2.22 -2.50
C SER A 807 20.86 -1.26 -3.70
N ILE A 808 21.71 -1.60 -4.68
CA ILE A 808 21.95 -0.81 -5.89
C ILE A 808 21.42 -1.47 -7.19
N ARG A 809 20.79 -2.65 -7.09
CA ARG A 809 20.34 -3.45 -8.23
C ARG A 809 19.44 -2.67 -9.19
N VAL A 810 18.56 -1.82 -8.67
CA VAL A 810 17.65 -0.99 -9.48
C VAL A 810 18.42 -0.08 -10.45
N TYR A 811 19.57 0.46 -10.03
CA TYR A 811 20.42 1.30 -10.87
C TYR A 811 21.23 0.46 -11.88
N ALA A 812 21.58 -0.78 -11.51
CA ALA A 812 22.19 -1.75 -12.42
C ALA A 812 21.22 -2.12 -13.55
N ILE A 813 19.93 -2.30 -13.26
CA ILE A 813 18.88 -2.52 -14.27
C ILE A 813 18.78 -1.30 -15.20
N ALA A 814 18.74 -0.07 -14.65
CA ALA A 814 18.73 1.14 -15.46
C ALA A 814 19.96 1.24 -16.37
N LYS A 815 21.14 0.86 -15.87
CA LYS A 815 22.38 0.79 -16.65
C LYS A 815 22.29 -0.26 -17.78
N ALA A 816 21.80 -1.46 -17.49
CA ALA A 816 21.63 -2.52 -18.48
C ALA A 816 20.69 -2.10 -19.62
N LEU A 817 19.56 -1.45 -19.29
CA LEU A 817 18.64 -0.90 -20.28
C LEU A 817 19.26 0.23 -21.12
N HIS A 818 20.09 1.08 -20.50
CA HIS A 818 20.84 2.12 -21.21
C HIS A 818 21.83 1.51 -22.22
N ASP A 819 22.56 0.49 -21.79
CA ASP A 819 23.56 -0.28 -22.54
C ASP A 819 22.93 -1.17 -23.63
N GLY A 820 21.58 -1.23 -23.71
CA GLY A 820 20.85 -1.95 -24.75
C GLY A 820 20.64 -3.44 -24.47
N VAL A 821 20.79 -3.88 -23.22
CA VAL A 821 20.52 -5.27 -22.81
C VAL A 821 19.03 -5.58 -22.99
N PRO A 822 18.66 -6.71 -23.65
CA PRO A 822 17.28 -7.11 -23.82
C PRO A 822 16.53 -7.34 -22.50
N VAL A 823 15.23 -7.02 -22.49
CA VAL A 823 14.33 -7.22 -21.34
C VAL A 823 14.32 -8.69 -20.89
N ASP A 824 14.35 -9.63 -21.83
CA ASP A 824 14.36 -11.07 -21.53
C ASP A 824 15.61 -11.52 -20.77
N ASP A 825 16.77 -10.94 -21.08
CA ASP A 825 18.03 -11.26 -20.41
C ASP A 825 18.06 -10.69 -18.99
N ILE A 826 17.55 -9.46 -18.81
CA ILE A 826 17.38 -8.87 -17.49
C ILE A 826 16.41 -9.69 -16.66
N HIS A 827 15.25 -10.09 -17.21
CA HIS A 827 14.28 -10.94 -16.53
C HIS A 827 14.90 -12.28 -16.11
N LYS A 828 15.66 -12.93 -16.99
CA LYS A 828 16.31 -14.21 -16.70
C LYS A 828 17.30 -14.12 -15.54
N LEU A 829 18.05 -13.02 -15.44
CA LEU A 829 19.01 -12.80 -14.35
C LEU A 829 18.31 -12.35 -13.06
N THR A 830 17.28 -11.52 -13.18
CA THR A 830 16.70 -10.85 -12.02
C THR A 830 15.49 -11.55 -11.42
N ALA A 831 14.81 -12.37 -12.22
CA ALA A 831 13.47 -12.90 -12.02
C ALA A 831 12.36 -11.84 -11.85
N ILE A 832 12.67 -10.54 -12.03
CA ILE A 832 11.67 -9.46 -12.04
C ILE A 832 10.78 -9.63 -13.27
N ASP A 833 9.45 -9.59 -13.09
CA ASP A 833 8.51 -9.77 -14.21
C ASP A 833 8.78 -8.74 -15.32
N LYS A 834 8.75 -9.20 -16.57
CA LYS A 834 9.08 -8.39 -17.75
C LYS A 834 8.23 -7.14 -17.84
N TRP A 835 6.98 -7.16 -17.35
CA TRP A 835 6.12 -5.98 -17.36
C TRP A 835 6.75 -4.79 -16.65
N PHE A 836 7.32 -4.99 -15.45
CA PHE A 836 8.01 -3.92 -14.73
C PHE A 836 9.24 -3.42 -15.49
N ILE A 837 10.00 -4.34 -16.11
CA ILE A 837 11.20 -4.00 -16.89
C ILE A 837 10.82 -3.22 -18.17
N TYR A 838 9.68 -3.51 -18.81
CA TYR A 838 9.17 -2.71 -19.93
C TYR A 838 8.89 -1.27 -19.50
N LYS A 839 8.22 -1.07 -18.36
CA LYS A 839 7.97 0.29 -17.83
C LYS A 839 9.27 1.01 -17.48
N MET A 840 10.26 0.31 -16.91
CA MET A 840 11.61 0.84 -16.68
C MET A 840 12.31 1.25 -17.98
N ARG A 841 12.17 0.45 -19.04
CA ARG A 841 12.72 0.74 -20.38
C ARG A 841 12.07 2.00 -20.96
N ASP A 842 10.76 2.19 -20.78
CA ASP A 842 10.05 3.37 -21.28
C ASP A 842 10.53 4.66 -20.61
N ILE A 843 10.90 4.63 -19.33
CA ILE A 843 11.59 5.74 -18.65
C ILE A 843 12.95 6.03 -19.31
N VAL A 844 13.76 5.00 -19.57
CA VAL A 844 15.06 5.16 -20.23
C VAL A 844 14.91 5.73 -21.65
N HIS A 845 13.88 5.30 -22.39
CA HIS A 845 13.57 5.84 -23.70
C HIS A 845 13.19 7.33 -23.63
N MET A 846 12.33 7.73 -22.68
CA MET A 846 12.02 9.15 -22.48
C MET A 846 13.26 9.97 -22.12
N GLU A 847 14.14 9.47 -21.25
CA GLU A 847 15.40 10.15 -20.93
C GLU A 847 16.26 10.36 -22.19
N LYS A 848 16.37 9.34 -23.05
CA LYS A 848 17.09 9.43 -24.34
C LYS A 848 16.44 10.47 -25.26
N SER A 849 15.11 10.45 -25.41
CA SER A 849 14.38 11.45 -26.22
C SER A 849 14.53 12.87 -25.69
N LEU A 850 14.50 13.08 -24.38
CA LEU A 850 14.68 14.41 -23.78
C LEU A 850 16.09 14.98 -24.00
N LYS A 851 17.13 14.13 -24.04
CA LYS A 851 18.52 14.55 -24.32
C LYS A 851 18.75 15.01 -25.76
N GLU A 852 17.87 14.65 -26.68
CA GLU A 852 17.90 15.11 -28.08
C GLU A 852 17.20 16.48 -28.26
N LEU A 853 16.53 16.97 -27.22
CA LEU A 853 15.76 18.21 -27.23
C LEU A 853 16.48 19.33 -26.45
N SER A 854 15.98 20.55 -26.61
CA SER A 854 16.43 21.75 -25.90
C SER A 854 15.23 22.48 -25.29
N SER A 855 15.47 23.48 -24.45
CA SER A 855 14.41 24.31 -23.86
C SER A 855 13.53 25.01 -24.90
N GLU A 856 14.05 25.29 -26.10
CA GLU A 856 13.30 25.93 -27.18
C GLU A 856 12.50 24.93 -28.02
N SER A 857 13.00 23.69 -28.15
CA SER A 857 12.44 22.69 -29.06
C SER A 857 11.51 21.68 -28.39
N ILE A 858 11.46 21.60 -27.06
CA ILE A 858 10.62 20.62 -26.35
C ILE A 858 9.11 20.86 -26.61
N PRO A 859 8.41 19.91 -27.25
CA PRO A 859 6.96 19.99 -27.43
C PRO A 859 6.23 19.93 -26.09
N GLU A 860 5.07 20.59 -25.99
CA GLU A 860 4.23 20.54 -24.79
C GLU A 860 3.86 19.09 -24.43
N GLU A 861 3.47 18.30 -25.42
CA GLU A 861 3.07 16.91 -25.23
C GLU A 861 4.20 16.03 -24.67
N THR A 862 5.41 16.20 -25.19
CA THR A 862 6.59 15.48 -24.68
C THR A 862 6.88 15.85 -23.23
N MET A 863 6.80 17.15 -22.89
CA MET A 863 7.00 17.60 -21.51
C MET A 863 5.91 17.06 -20.59
N ARG A 864 4.64 17.10 -21.03
CA ARG A 864 3.50 16.56 -20.28
C ARG A 864 3.65 15.05 -20.05
N ARG A 865 3.98 14.27 -21.08
CA ARG A 865 4.21 12.82 -20.95
C ARG A 865 5.38 12.52 -20.03
N ALA A 866 6.49 13.26 -20.11
CA ALA A 866 7.61 13.10 -19.19
C ALA A 866 7.19 13.28 -17.72
N LYS A 867 6.36 14.29 -17.42
CA LYS A 867 5.81 14.49 -16.07
C LYS A 867 4.83 13.38 -15.66
N GLN A 868 3.97 12.93 -16.57
CA GLN A 868 3.01 11.83 -16.34
C GLN A 868 3.67 10.48 -16.05
N ILE A 869 4.91 10.28 -16.48
CA ILE A 869 5.72 9.10 -16.14
C ILE A 869 6.78 9.38 -15.06
N GLY A 870 6.65 10.49 -14.32
CA GLY A 870 7.38 10.73 -13.08
C GLY A 870 8.70 11.50 -13.17
N PHE A 871 9.05 12.10 -14.31
CA PHE A 871 10.27 12.91 -14.41
C PHE A 871 10.17 14.18 -13.56
N SER A 872 11.16 14.42 -12.72
CA SER A 872 11.33 15.70 -12.01
C SER A 872 11.82 16.81 -12.95
N ASP A 873 11.57 18.05 -12.59
CA ASP A 873 12.09 19.24 -13.27
C ASP A 873 13.62 19.24 -13.25
N LYS A 874 14.24 18.64 -12.22
CA LYS A 874 15.69 18.42 -12.14
C LYS A 874 16.19 17.44 -13.20
N GLN A 875 15.51 16.31 -13.42
CA GLN A 875 15.87 15.36 -14.50
C GLN A 875 15.70 16.00 -15.88
N ILE A 876 14.57 16.69 -16.12
CA ILE A 876 14.31 17.38 -17.38
C ILE A 876 15.35 18.47 -17.61
N GLY A 877 15.64 19.29 -16.61
CA GLY A 877 16.67 20.33 -16.68
C GLY A 877 18.03 19.77 -17.08
N LYS A 878 18.47 18.66 -16.46
CA LYS A 878 19.71 17.96 -16.83
C LYS A 878 19.72 17.50 -18.29
N CYS A 879 18.60 16.99 -18.81
CA CYS A 879 18.51 16.54 -20.20
C CYS A 879 18.54 17.71 -21.20
N LEU A 880 17.87 18.82 -20.86
CA LEU A 880 17.77 20.01 -21.72
C LEU A 880 18.94 21.00 -21.58
N GLY A 881 19.88 20.75 -20.65
CA GLY A 881 21.01 21.65 -20.37
C GLY A 881 20.65 22.94 -19.63
N VAL A 882 19.60 22.92 -18.81
CA VAL A 882 19.12 24.08 -18.02
C VAL A 882 19.02 23.74 -16.53
N THR A 883 18.91 24.76 -15.68
CA THR A 883 18.71 24.57 -14.24
C THR A 883 17.31 24.04 -13.91
N GLU A 884 17.13 23.44 -12.73
CA GLU A 884 15.82 23.00 -12.22
C GLU A 884 14.80 24.15 -12.21
N ALA A 885 15.21 25.35 -11.78
CA ALA A 885 14.36 26.53 -11.73
C ALA A 885 13.87 26.96 -13.14
N GLN A 886 14.77 26.95 -14.13
CA GLN A 886 14.41 27.25 -15.53
C GLN A 886 13.48 26.17 -16.11
N SER A 887 13.70 24.90 -15.77
CA SER A 887 12.83 23.80 -16.19
C SER A 887 11.42 23.94 -15.59
N ARG A 888 11.32 24.28 -14.30
CA ARG A 888 10.05 24.58 -13.62
C ARG A 888 9.34 25.77 -14.28
N GLU A 889 10.04 26.86 -14.54
CA GLU A 889 9.47 28.04 -15.21
C GLU A 889 8.92 27.67 -16.61
N LEU A 890 9.69 26.92 -17.40
CA LEU A 890 9.29 26.43 -18.71
C LEU A 890 8.02 25.57 -18.63
N ARG A 891 7.97 24.66 -17.65
CA ARG A 891 6.81 23.79 -17.39
C ARG A 891 5.55 24.60 -17.06
N LEU A 892 5.68 25.57 -16.15
CA LEU A 892 4.58 26.43 -15.73
C LEU A 892 4.11 27.38 -16.83
N LYS A 893 5.03 27.87 -17.68
CA LYS A 893 4.70 28.69 -18.87
C LYS A 893 3.83 27.93 -19.87
N LYS A 894 4.01 26.60 -19.96
CA LYS A 894 3.16 25.69 -20.75
C LYS A 894 1.90 25.22 -20.00
N ASN A 895 1.63 25.78 -18.81
CA ASN A 895 0.51 25.40 -17.94
C ASN A 895 0.45 23.90 -17.60
N ILE A 896 1.62 23.24 -17.50
CA ILE A 896 1.71 21.83 -17.08
C ILE A 896 1.86 21.81 -15.56
N LYS A 897 0.75 21.66 -14.86
CA LYS A 897 0.67 21.56 -13.39
C LYS A 897 0.10 20.20 -13.01
N PRO A 898 0.52 19.63 -11.88
CA PRO A 898 -0.13 18.42 -11.40
C PRO A 898 -1.50 18.76 -10.78
N SER A 899 -2.31 17.72 -10.56
CA SER A 899 -3.58 17.78 -9.88
C SER A 899 -3.49 17.15 -8.49
N VAL A 900 -4.24 17.70 -7.53
CA VAL A 900 -4.39 17.15 -6.18
C VAL A 900 -5.52 16.13 -6.18
N LYS A 901 -5.20 14.90 -5.78
CA LYS A 901 -6.14 13.77 -5.75
C LYS A 901 -6.35 13.21 -4.34
N GLN A 902 -7.56 12.71 -4.05
CA GLN A 902 -7.95 12.09 -2.78
C GLN A 902 -7.73 10.58 -2.79
N ILE A 903 -7.40 10.05 -1.61
CA ILE A 903 -7.48 8.63 -1.27
C ILE A 903 -8.79 8.42 -0.51
N ASP A 904 -9.76 7.82 -1.18
CA ASP A 904 -11.14 7.71 -0.68
C ASP A 904 -11.59 6.28 -0.33
N THR A 905 -10.66 5.31 -0.40
CA THR A 905 -10.87 3.84 -0.22
C THR A 905 -11.73 3.15 -1.29
N LEU A 906 -12.46 3.89 -2.13
CA LEU A 906 -13.57 3.39 -2.95
C LEU A 906 -13.48 3.85 -4.41
N ALA A 907 -12.35 4.41 -4.83
CA ALA A 907 -12.09 4.90 -6.19
C ALA A 907 -13.19 5.84 -6.72
N ALA A 908 -13.69 6.73 -5.86
CA ALA A 908 -14.78 7.66 -6.10
C ALA A 908 -16.18 7.05 -6.27
N GLU A 909 -16.42 5.81 -5.82
CA GLU A 909 -17.79 5.28 -5.67
C GLU A 909 -18.59 6.15 -4.69
N TYR A 910 -18.01 6.42 -3.52
CA TYR A 910 -18.56 7.34 -2.51
C TYR A 910 -17.59 8.50 -2.27
N SER A 911 -18.13 9.69 -2.04
CA SER A 911 -17.30 10.87 -1.71
C SER A 911 -16.60 10.68 -0.36
N ALA A 912 -15.30 10.99 -0.31
CA ALA A 912 -14.56 11.08 0.95
C ALA A 912 -14.92 12.35 1.73
N ILE A 913 -14.97 12.23 3.06
CA ILE A 913 -15.07 13.37 3.99
C ILE A 913 -13.70 13.81 4.52
N THR A 914 -12.68 12.98 4.32
CA THR A 914 -11.28 13.23 4.73
C THR A 914 -10.47 13.84 3.59
N ASN A 915 -9.44 14.60 3.94
CA ASN A 915 -8.46 15.13 2.98
C ASN A 915 -7.14 14.36 3.11
N TYR A 916 -7.17 13.08 2.76
CA TYR A 916 -5.97 12.28 2.56
C TYR A 916 -5.61 12.33 1.07
N LEU A 917 -4.47 12.93 0.74
CA LEU A 917 -4.19 13.48 -0.59
C LEU A 917 -2.85 12.99 -1.15
N TYR A 918 -2.77 12.96 -2.48
CA TYR A 918 -1.53 12.84 -3.26
C TYR A 918 -1.59 13.77 -4.48
N VAL A 919 -0.48 13.93 -5.20
CA VAL A 919 -0.38 14.86 -6.34
C VAL A 919 0.01 14.09 -7.60
N THR A 920 -0.67 14.26 -8.72
CA THR A 920 -0.39 13.51 -9.95
C THR A 920 -0.49 14.36 -11.21
N TYR A 921 0.35 14.10 -12.20
CA TYR A 921 0.20 14.71 -13.53
C TYR A 921 -0.84 14.01 -14.42
N ASN A 922 -1.41 12.89 -13.95
CA ASN A 922 -2.42 12.10 -14.63
C ASN A 922 -3.83 12.47 -14.15
N GLY A 923 -4.12 13.78 -14.12
CA GLY A 923 -5.39 14.36 -13.74
C GLY A 923 -5.69 15.63 -14.52
N GLN A 924 -6.97 15.99 -14.61
CA GLN A 924 -7.44 17.22 -15.26
C GLN A 924 -7.99 18.25 -14.28
N GLU A 925 -8.29 17.83 -13.05
CA GLU A 925 -8.89 18.66 -12.01
C GLU A 925 -8.43 18.25 -10.61
N ASN A 926 -8.66 19.13 -9.63
CA ASN A 926 -8.35 18.88 -8.23
C ASN A 926 -9.60 18.41 -7.48
N ASP A 927 -9.39 17.56 -6.49
CA ASP A 927 -10.49 16.91 -5.74
C ASP A 927 -10.97 17.75 -4.55
N VAL A 928 -10.17 18.76 -4.21
CA VAL A 928 -10.39 19.64 -3.07
C VAL A 928 -10.34 21.09 -3.54
N LYS A 929 -11.05 21.95 -2.80
CA LYS A 929 -10.90 23.41 -2.92
C LYS A 929 -9.68 23.86 -2.11
N PHE A 930 -9.16 25.05 -2.37
CA PHE A 930 -7.94 25.57 -1.73
C PHE A 930 -8.22 26.81 -0.88
N ASP A 931 -9.27 26.74 -0.06
CA ASP A 931 -9.77 27.89 0.71
C ASP A 931 -9.15 27.99 2.12
N ASP A 932 -8.54 26.91 2.63
CA ASP A 932 -8.07 26.81 4.02
C ASP A 932 -6.83 27.67 4.31
N ARG A 933 -5.95 27.87 3.31
CA ARG A 933 -4.67 28.60 3.43
C ARG A 933 -3.87 28.19 4.68
N GLY A 934 -3.79 26.88 4.91
CA GLY A 934 -3.26 26.31 6.15
C GLY A 934 -1.78 26.59 6.42
N MET A 935 -1.36 26.30 7.65
CA MET A 935 0.05 26.25 8.03
C MET A 935 0.64 24.91 7.60
N MET A 936 1.66 24.95 6.74
CA MET A 936 2.35 23.76 6.28
C MET A 936 3.34 23.24 7.33
N VAL A 937 3.37 21.94 7.57
CA VAL A 937 4.34 21.24 8.42
C VAL A 937 4.99 20.12 7.60
N LEU A 938 6.31 20.17 7.46
CA LEU A 938 7.07 19.14 6.75
C LEU A 938 7.50 18.04 7.73
N GLY A 939 7.27 16.78 7.35
CA GLY A 939 7.72 15.60 8.09
C GLY A 939 9.19 15.25 7.82
N CYS A 940 9.59 14.05 8.25
CA CYS A 940 10.99 13.62 8.27
C CYS A 940 11.47 12.86 7.02
N GLY A 941 10.55 12.35 6.19
CA GLY A 941 10.91 11.37 5.16
C GLY A 941 11.24 9.99 5.79
N PRO A 942 11.90 9.08 5.04
CA PRO A 942 12.18 7.73 5.54
C PRO A 942 13.10 7.76 6.76
N TYR A 943 12.81 6.89 7.72
CA TYR A 943 13.76 6.63 8.80
C TYR A 943 15.06 6.06 8.27
N HIS A 944 16.15 6.47 8.93
CA HIS A 944 17.51 6.03 8.65
C HIS A 944 18.38 6.31 9.88
N ILE A 945 19.63 5.85 9.88
CA ILE A 945 20.53 5.99 11.03
C ILE A 945 20.80 7.48 11.29
N GLY A 946 20.43 7.94 12.49
CA GLY A 946 20.50 9.35 12.90
C GLY A 946 19.25 10.18 12.59
N SER A 947 18.18 9.58 12.06
CA SER A 947 16.88 10.21 11.87
C SER A 947 15.74 9.20 12.00
N SER A 948 15.15 9.11 13.20
CA SER A 948 14.12 8.13 13.54
C SER A 948 12.83 8.78 14.07
N VAL A 949 12.07 8.06 14.90
CA VAL A 949 10.71 8.41 15.36
C VAL A 949 10.65 9.69 16.18
N GLU A 950 11.77 10.15 16.75
CA GLU A 950 11.86 11.42 17.47
C GLU A 950 11.41 12.61 16.61
N PHE A 951 11.65 12.57 15.29
CA PHE A 951 11.19 13.62 14.38
C PHE A 951 9.71 13.49 14.03
N ASP A 952 9.15 12.28 14.06
CA ASP A 952 7.70 12.10 13.96
C ASP A 952 6.99 12.65 15.21
N TRP A 953 7.58 12.43 16.40
CA TRP A 953 7.10 13.04 17.66
C TRP A 953 7.10 14.57 17.60
N CYS A 954 8.17 15.17 17.05
CA CYS A 954 8.25 16.62 16.89
C CYS A 954 7.19 17.14 15.92
N ALA A 955 7.03 16.48 14.77
CA ALA A 955 6.02 16.84 13.77
C ALA A 955 4.60 16.74 14.34
N VAL A 956 4.24 15.62 14.96
CA VAL A 956 2.90 15.39 15.56
C VAL A 956 2.61 16.41 16.66
N SER A 957 3.60 16.72 17.51
CA SER A 957 3.42 17.72 18.57
C SER A 957 3.17 19.13 17.99
N SER A 958 3.86 19.49 16.90
CA SER A 958 3.62 20.75 16.18
C SER A 958 2.22 20.80 15.55
N ILE A 959 1.81 19.72 14.87
CA ILE A 959 0.48 19.59 14.25
C ILE A 959 -0.63 19.72 15.29
N ARG A 960 -0.54 18.98 16.39
CA ARG A 960 -1.52 19.03 17.49
C ARG A 960 -1.59 20.41 18.12
N THR A 961 -0.44 21.08 18.32
CA THR A 961 -0.39 22.45 18.85
C THR A 961 -1.12 23.43 17.92
N LEU A 962 -0.86 23.37 16.61
CA LEU A 962 -1.55 24.22 15.63
C LEU A 962 -3.06 24.01 15.64
N ARG A 963 -3.50 22.74 15.68
CA ARG A 963 -4.92 22.39 15.75
C ARG A 963 -5.57 22.89 17.04
N GLN A 964 -4.91 22.76 18.18
CA GLN A 964 -5.40 23.29 19.47
C GLN A 964 -5.54 24.82 19.44
N LEU A 965 -4.70 25.51 18.69
CA LEU A 965 -4.78 26.95 18.45
C LEU A 965 -5.81 27.35 17.36
N GLY A 966 -6.52 26.38 16.77
CA GLY A 966 -7.52 26.61 15.73
C GLY A 966 -6.94 26.92 14.35
N HIS A 967 -5.65 26.67 14.12
CA HIS A 967 -5.05 26.83 12.81
C HIS A 967 -5.30 25.60 11.93
N LYS A 968 -5.64 25.85 10.66
CA LYS A 968 -5.68 24.82 9.63
C LYS A 968 -4.27 24.31 9.34
N THR A 969 -4.10 23.00 9.21
CA THR A 969 -2.78 22.37 9.02
C THR A 969 -2.69 21.63 7.68
N VAL A 970 -1.59 21.82 6.96
CA VAL A 970 -1.21 21.06 5.76
C VAL A 970 0.04 20.25 6.08
N VAL A 971 -0.03 18.93 6.08
CA VAL A 971 1.11 18.05 6.39
C VAL A 971 1.63 17.42 5.12
N VAL A 972 2.96 17.39 4.94
CA VAL A 972 3.62 16.69 3.83
C VAL A 972 4.66 15.75 4.40
N ASN A 973 4.53 14.45 4.12
CA ASN A 973 5.51 13.41 4.48
C ASN A 973 5.33 12.18 3.58
N CYS A 974 6.34 11.31 3.51
CA CYS A 974 6.34 10.12 2.64
C CYS A 974 6.71 8.79 3.35
N ASN A 975 6.80 8.80 4.68
CA ASN A 975 7.13 7.62 5.46
C ASN A 975 5.85 6.92 5.96
N PRO A 976 5.55 5.69 5.50
CA PRO A 976 4.31 5.00 5.84
C PRO A 976 4.26 4.50 7.30
N GLU A 977 5.39 4.47 7.99
CA GLU A 977 5.51 4.01 9.38
C GLU A 977 5.09 5.07 10.42
N THR A 978 4.74 6.28 9.98
CA THR A 978 4.58 7.46 10.87
C THR A 978 3.14 7.71 11.33
N VAL A 979 3.02 8.29 12.53
CA VAL A 979 1.77 8.86 13.04
C VAL A 979 1.48 10.22 12.38
N SER A 980 2.50 10.99 11.98
CA SER A 980 2.27 12.24 11.23
C SER A 980 1.55 12.04 9.90
N THR A 981 1.66 10.85 9.29
CA THR A 981 0.92 10.47 8.07
C THR A 981 -0.43 9.82 8.37
N ASP A 982 -1.00 10.05 9.54
CA ASP A 982 -2.39 9.75 9.83
C ASP A 982 -3.27 10.96 9.49
N PHE A 983 -4.21 10.79 8.56
CA PHE A 983 -5.11 11.85 8.11
C PHE A 983 -5.99 12.40 9.25
N ASP A 984 -6.17 11.66 10.36
CA ASP A 984 -6.90 12.15 11.52
C ASP A 984 -6.11 13.21 12.31
N GLU A 985 -4.79 13.32 12.15
CA GLU A 985 -3.96 14.28 12.91
C GLU A 985 -3.99 15.69 12.33
N CYS A 986 -4.32 15.88 11.04
CA CYS A 986 -4.29 17.17 10.35
C CYS A 986 -5.55 17.44 9.50
N ASP A 987 -5.75 18.69 9.06
CA ASP A 987 -6.87 19.04 8.14
C ASP A 987 -6.63 18.58 6.70
N ARG A 988 -5.36 18.55 6.25
CA ARG A 988 -4.93 18.06 4.93
C ARG A 988 -3.62 17.30 5.06
N LEU A 989 -3.63 16.04 4.67
CA LEU A 989 -2.44 15.21 4.61
C LEU A 989 -2.05 14.95 3.15
N TYR A 990 -0.87 15.39 2.74
CA TYR A 990 -0.25 15.04 1.48
C TYR A 990 0.78 13.93 1.70
N PHE A 991 0.49 12.73 1.20
CA PHE A 991 1.48 11.65 1.15
C PHE A 991 2.39 11.83 -0.07
N GLU A 992 3.40 12.69 0.06
CA GLU A 992 4.11 13.26 -1.08
C GLU A 992 5.59 13.52 -0.84
N GLU A 993 6.31 13.74 -1.96
CA GLU A 993 7.76 13.92 -1.99
C GLU A 993 8.19 15.18 -1.23
N LEU A 994 9.20 15.04 -0.35
CA LEU A 994 9.85 16.15 0.34
C LEU A 994 10.96 16.79 -0.52
N SER A 995 10.60 17.21 -1.74
CA SER A 995 11.50 17.92 -2.64
C SER A 995 11.06 19.35 -2.87
N LEU A 996 12.00 20.20 -3.30
CA LEU A 996 11.72 21.60 -3.63
C LEU A 996 10.56 21.72 -4.63
N GLU A 997 10.61 20.95 -5.72
CA GLU A 997 9.57 20.95 -6.74
C GLU A 997 8.17 20.68 -6.17
N ARG A 998 8.02 19.59 -5.42
CA ARG A 998 6.71 19.12 -4.94
C ARG A 998 6.17 19.97 -3.79
N ILE A 999 7.04 20.42 -2.88
CA ILE A 999 6.64 21.32 -1.80
C ILE A 999 6.17 22.66 -2.39
N LEU A 1000 6.85 23.19 -3.42
CA LEU A 1000 6.39 24.40 -4.10
C LEU A 1000 5.05 24.20 -4.81
N ASP A 1001 4.84 23.04 -5.46
CA ASP A 1001 3.54 22.74 -6.08
C ASP A 1001 2.42 22.79 -5.03
N ILE A 1002 2.56 22.07 -3.90
CA ILE A 1002 1.54 22.01 -2.85
C ILE A 1002 1.34 23.38 -2.19
N TYR A 1003 2.42 24.05 -1.80
CA TYR A 1003 2.36 25.35 -1.12
C TYR A 1003 1.65 26.41 -1.98
N GLN A 1004 1.90 26.39 -3.30
CA GLN A 1004 1.29 27.32 -4.25
C GLN A 1004 -0.16 26.96 -4.56
N HIS A 1005 -0.51 25.67 -4.62
CA HIS A 1005 -1.89 25.22 -4.77
C HIS A 1005 -2.74 25.62 -3.56
N GLU A 1006 -2.26 25.37 -2.34
CA GLU A 1006 -2.95 25.65 -1.08
C GLU A 1006 -2.92 27.13 -0.66
N GLU A 1007 -2.07 27.95 -1.30
CA GLU A 1007 -1.78 29.32 -0.88
C GLU A 1007 -1.47 29.41 0.63
N CYS A 1008 -0.64 28.49 1.13
CA CYS A 1008 -0.37 28.32 2.56
C CYS A 1008 0.07 29.62 3.25
N ALA A 1009 -0.38 29.83 4.49
CA ALA A 1009 -0.07 31.01 5.29
C ALA A 1009 1.39 31.05 5.80
N GLY A 1010 2.07 29.92 5.78
CA GLY A 1010 3.47 29.73 6.15
C GLY A 1010 3.87 28.24 6.12
N CYS A 1011 5.16 27.98 6.31
CA CYS A 1011 5.72 26.63 6.37
C CYS A 1011 6.67 26.48 7.56
N ILE A 1012 6.49 25.42 8.34
CA ILE A 1012 7.35 24.99 9.44
C ILE A 1012 8.25 23.87 8.93
N ILE A 1013 9.56 24.11 8.99
CA ILE A 1013 10.62 23.21 8.52
C ILE A 1013 11.48 22.64 9.65
N SER A 1014 11.29 23.13 10.88
CA SER A 1014 12.20 22.98 12.01
C SER A 1014 11.96 21.72 12.87
N VAL A 1015 11.02 20.86 12.49
CA VAL A 1015 10.52 19.75 13.32
C VAL A 1015 10.62 18.38 12.64
N GLY A 1016 11.13 18.32 11.40
CA GLY A 1016 11.24 17.10 10.61
C GLY A 1016 12.68 16.68 10.32
N GLY A 1017 13.66 17.13 11.11
CA GLY A 1017 15.07 16.79 10.90
C GLY A 1017 15.68 17.45 9.66
N GLN A 1018 16.68 16.81 9.05
CA GLN A 1018 17.56 17.48 8.08
C GLN A 1018 16.91 17.73 6.71
N ILE A 1019 16.03 16.85 6.25
CA ILE A 1019 15.39 16.95 4.92
C ILE A 1019 14.66 18.31 4.76
N PRO A 1020 13.72 18.68 5.65
CA PRO A 1020 13.07 19.99 5.54
C PRO A 1020 14.00 21.16 5.85
N ASN A 1021 14.98 21.00 6.76
CA ASN A 1021 15.92 22.09 7.10
C ASN A 1021 16.81 22.49 5.91
N ASN A 1022 17.31 21.50 5.15
CA ASN A 1022 18.08 21.73 3.93
C ASN A 1022 17.30 22.49 2.84
N LEU A 1023 15.97 22.46 2.90
CA LEU A 1023 15.11 23.18 1.96
C LEU A 1023 14.82 24.63 2.39
N ALA A 1024 15.29 25.08 3.56
CA ALA A 1024 15.01 26.42 4.10
C ALA A 1024 15.30 27.55 3.10
N VAL A 1025 16.55 27.62 2.61
CA VAL A 1025 16.99 28.67 1.67
C VAL A 1025 16.36 28.51 0.29
N PRO A 1026 16.34 27.29 -0.33
CA PRO A 1026 15.64 27.08 -1.59
C PRO A 1026 14.16 27.50 -1.56
N LEU A 1027 13.41 27.15 -0.51
CA LEU A 1027 12.00 27.51 -0.36
C LEU A 1027 11.83 29.02 -0.19
N TYR A 1028 12.65 29.64 0.67
CA TYR A 1028 12.63 31.10 0.89
C TYR A 1028 12.87 31.88 -0.41
N LYS A 1029 13.86 31.47 -1.21
CA LYS A 1029 14.17 32.09 -2.52
C LYS A 1029 13.04 31.95 -3.54
N ASN A 1030 12.16 30.96 -3.36
CA ASN A 1030 10.99 30.72 -4.21
C ASN A 1030 9.68 31.26 -3.62
N GLY A 1031 9.76 32.16 -2.64
CA GLY A 1031 8.60 32.90 -2.12
C GLY A 1031 7.80 32.19 -1.03
N VAL A 1032 8.31 31.09 -0.48
CA VAL A 1032 7.69 30.41 0.66
C VAL A 1032 7.96 31.20 1.95
N LYS A 1033 6.91 31.44 2.72
CA LYS A 1033 7.04 32.11 4.03
C LYS A 1033 7.42 31.08 5.10
N ILE A 1034 8.71 31.02 5.40
CA ILE A 1034 9.22 30.17 6.48
C ILE A 1034 8.88 30.78 7.84
N MET A 1035 8.34 29.95 8.74
CA MET A 1035 8.04 30.31 10.11
C MET A 1035 9.24 30.08 11.02
N GLY A 1036 9.44 30.96 11.98
CA GLY A 1036 10.48 30.82 13.00
C GLY A 1036 11.80 31.48 12.65
N THR A 1037 12.92 30.76 12.82
CA THR A 1037 14.26 31.25 12.52
C THR A 1037 14.38 31.58 11.04
N ASN A 1038 14.94 32.76 10.71
CA ASN A 1038 15.07 33.17 9.32
C ASN A 1038 16.01 32.20 8.57
N PRO A 1039 15.65 31.70 7.36
CA PRO A 1039 16.48 30.77 6.59
C PRO A 1039 17.93 31.20 6.36
N MET A 1040 18.18 32.51 6.23
CA MET A 1040 19.54 33.03 6.10
C MET A 1040 20.35 32.90 7.39
N GLN A 1041 19.71 32.81 8.56
CA GLN A 1041 20.38 32.54 9.83
C GLN A 1041 20.68 31.05 10.01
N ILE A 1042 19.80 30.18 9.50
CA ILE A 1042 20.05 28.72 9.43
C ILE A 1042 21.29 28.47 8.57
N ASP A 1043 21.33 29.03 7.36
CA ASP A 1043 22.48 28.97 6.44
C ASP A 1043 23.78 29.45 7.10
N ARG A 1044 23.75 30.61 7.78
CA ARG A 1044 24.91 31.13 8.53
C ARG A 1044 25.35 30.24 9.69
N ALA A 1045 24.44 29.48 10.30
CA ALA A 1045 24.74 28.61 11.43
C ALA A 1045 25.27 27.24 10.97
N GLU A 1046 24.77 26.73 9.84
CA GLU A 1046 25.22 25.46 9.25
C GLU A 1046 26.51 25.61 8.43
N ASP A 1047 26.79 26.80 7.87
CA ASP A 1047 28.11 27.11 7.32
C ASP A 1047 29.16 27.19 8.43
N ARG A 1048 30.06 26.20 8.47
CA ARG A 1048 31.08 26.09 9.52
C ARG A 1048 32.00 27.32 9.58
N SER A 1049 32.35 27.90 8.43
CA SER A 1049 33.26 29.05 8.40
C SER A 1049 32.61 30.28 9.01
N VAL A 1050 31.37 30.55 8.60
CA VAL A 1050 30.57 31.67 9.13
C VAL A 1050 30.28 31.46 10.62
N PHE A 1051 29.84 30.26 11.01
CA PHE A 1051 29.53 29.96 12.40
C PHE A 1051 30.75 30.13 13.31
N SER A 1052 31.91 29.62 12.90
CA SER A 1052 33.14 29.80 13.66
C SER A 1052 33.51 31.25 13.85
N ALA A 1053 33.46 32.06 12.78
CA ALA A 1053 33.78 33.48 12.88
C ALA A 1053 32.85 34.20 13.86
N VAL A 1054 31.56 33.84 13.87
CA VAL A 1054 30.59 34.34 14.84
C VAL A 1054 30.96 33.91 16.27
N LEU A 1055 31.40 32.67 16.50
CA LEU A 1055 31.85 32.25 17.83
C LEU A 1055 33.08 33.04 18.32
N ASP A 1056 34.04 33.32 17.42
CA ASP A 1056 35.22 34.11 17.73
C ASP A 1056 34.83 35.55 18.12
N GLU A 1057 33.92 36.19 17.36
CA GLU A 1057 33.35 37.50 17.69
C GLU A 1057 32.64 37.51 19.05
N LEU A 1058 31.93 36.42 19.38
CA LEU A 1058 31.22 36.26 20.65
C LEU A 1058 32.16 35.92 21.82
N ASN A 1059 33.47 35.75 21.58
CA ASN A 1059 34.44 35.21 22.53
C ASN A 1059 33.96 33.88 23.13
N VAL A 1060 33.54 32.97 22.26
CA VAL A 1060 33.11 31.61 22.61
C VAL A 1060 34.15 30.63 22.09
N ALA A 1061 34.67 29.79 22.97
CA ALA A 1061 35.68 28.82 22.59
C ALA A 1061 35.08 27.67 21.77
N GLN A 1062 35.87 27.17 20.83
CA GLN A 1062 35.57 26.04 19.95
C GLN A 1062 36.84 25.21 19.73
N ALA A 1063 36.69 23.95 19.33
CA ALA A 1063 37.86 23.14 18.98
C ALA A 1063 38.57 23.75 17.74
N PRO A 1064 39.91 23.83 17.73
CA PRO A 1064 40.66 24.30 16.56
C PRO A 1064 40.24 23.55 15.30
N TRP A 1065 39.98 24.25 14.20
CA TRP A 1065 39.52 23.64 12.96
C TRP A 1065 40.05 24.39 11.73
N LYS A 1066 40.03 23.76 10.56
CA LYS A 1066 40.36 24.37 9.27
C LYS A 1066 39.58 23.67 8.15
N ALA A 1067 39.00 24.45 7.23
CA ALA A 1067 38.53 23.92 5.96
C ALA A 1067 39.73 23.68 5.05
N VAL A 1068 39.81 22.49 4.47
CA VAL A 1068 40.93 22.06 3.64
C VAL A 1068 40.41 21.49 2.33
N SER A 1069 41.07 21.87 1.24
CA SER A 1069 40.77 21.38 -0.12
C SER A 1069 41.89 20.50 -0.66
N THR A 1070 43.08 20.55 -0.06
CA THR A 1070 44.22 19.72 -0.46
C THR A 1070 44.73 18.90 0.72
N LEU A 1071 45.29 17.74 0.39
CA LEU A 1071 45.97 16.89 1.36
C LEU A 1071 47.11 17.63 2.07
N LYS A 1072 47.83 18.50 1.36
CA LYS A 1072 48.93 19.26 1.95
C LYS A 1072 48.42 20.17 3.07
N ASP A 1073 47.33 20.88 2.84
CA ASP A 1073 46.72 21.76 3.84
C ASP A 1073 46.16 20.97 5.03
N ALA A 1074 45.63 19.78 4.76
CA ALA A 1074 45.13 18.84 5.77
C ALA A 1074 46.22 18.39 6.73
N VAL A 1075 47.36 17.94 6.18
CA VAL A 1075 48.52 17.47 6.96
C VAL A 1075 49.18 18.63 7.72
N GLU A 1076 49.32 19.79 7.08
CA GLU A 1076 49.87 20.98 7.74
C GLU A 1076 49.05 21.40 8.95
N PHE A 1077 47.71 21.40 8.82
CA PHE A 1077 46.82 21.69 9.94
C PHE A 1077 46.95 20.64 11.05
N ALA A 1078 46.88 19.34 10.71
CA ALA A 1078 46.98 18.27 11.70
C ALA A 1078 48.30 18.32 12.48
N ASN A 1079 49.42 18.65 11.83
CA ASN A 1079 50.71 18.83 12.50
C ASN A 1079 50.74 20.05 13.43
N SER A 1080 49.98 21.11 13.12
CA SER A 1080 49.92 22.32 13.95
C SER A 1080 49.10 22.14 15.24
N VAL A 1081 48.07 21.28 15.22
CA VAL A 1081 47.17 21.05 16.37
C VAL A 1081 47.39 19.70 17.06
N GLY A 1082 48.16 18.80 16.45
CA GLY A 1082 48.41 17.44 16.89
C GLY A 1082 47.27 16.46 16.56
N TYR A 1083 47.65 15.22 16.27
CA TYR A 1083 46.70 14.10 16.15
C TYR A 1083 46.12 13.70 17.53
N PRO A 1084 44.96 13.01 17.58
CA PRO A 1084 44.06 12.75 16.46
C PRO A 1084 43.29 14.00 15.98
N CYS A 1085 42.81 13.95 14.74
CA CYS A 1085 41.97 14.97 14.10
C CYS A 1085 40.68 14.33 13.56
N LEU A 1086 39.57 15.05 13.66
CA LEU A 1086 38.28 14.67 13.10
C LEU A 1086 38.13 15.27 11.70
N LEU A 1087 37.79 14.43 10.72
CA LEU A 1087 37.52 14.80 9.34
C LEU A 1087 36.02 14.70 9.06
N ARG A 1088 35.41 15.73 8.49
CA ARG A 1088 33.97 15.76 8.16
C ARG A 1088 33.63 16.54 6.89
N PRO A 1089 32.60 16.14 6.13
CA PRO A 1089 31.97 16.99 5.12
C PRO A 1089 31.17 18.14 5.77
N SER A 1090 30.92 19.23 5.03
CA SER A 1090 30.03 20.32 5.46
C SER A 1090 28.55 19.96 5.18
N TYR A 1091 27.59 20.54 5.93
CA TYR A 1091 26.13 20.33 5.82
C TYR A 1091 25.63 18.89 6.07
N VAL A 1092 26.23 18.17 7.03
CA VAL A 1092 25.86 16.79 7.38
C VAL A 1092 25.71 16.66 8.90
N LEU A 1093 24.58 16.07 9.36
CA LEU A 1093 24.29 15.88 10.79
C LEU A 1093 24.61 14.49 11.35
N SER A 1094 24.50 13.44 10.55
CA SER A 1094 24.45 12.06 11.07
C SER A 1094 25.80 11.36 11.15
N GLY A 1095 26.92 12.09 11.10
CA GLY A 1095 28.23 11.44 11.09
C GLY A 1095 28.59 10.77 9.77
N SER A 1096 27.77 10.89 8.72
CA SER A 1096 28.06 10.28 7.40
C SER A 1096 29.40 10.78 6.87
N ALA A 1097 30.33 9.84 6.63
CA ALA A 1097 31.72 10.10 6.23
C ALA A 1097 32.56 10.92 7.23
N MET A 1098 32.18 10.95 8.51
CA MET A 1098 33.01 11.48 9.59
C MET A 1098 33.99 10.42 10.08
N ASN A 1099 35.28 10.74 10.10
CA ASN A 1099 36.33 9.82 10.51
C ASN A 1099 37.29 10.48 11.49
N VAL A 1100 37.69 9.76 12.54
CA VAL A 1100 38.82 10.15 13.38
C VAL A 1100 40.08 9.62 12.72
N VAL A 1101 41.01 10.52 12.50
CA VAL A 1101 42.28 10.27 11.83
C VAL A 1101 43.38 10.38 12.87
N PHE A 1102 44.16 9.32 13.06
CA PHE A 1102 45.25 9.24 14.02
C PHE A 1102 46.62 9.45 13.36
N THR A 1103 46.71 9.24 12.04
CA THR A 1103 47.97 9.31 11.29
C THR A 1103 47.84 10.05 9.96
N GLU A 1104 48.97 10.46 9.39
CA GLU A 1104 49.01 11.08 8.06
C GLU A 1104 48.55 10.11 6.95
N GLU A 1105 48.83 8.81 7.08
CA GLU A 1105 48.40 7.82 6.09
C GLU A 1105 46.88 7.65 6.07
N GLU A 1106 46.25 7.61 7.25
CA GLU A 1106 44.79 7.60 7.35
C GLU A 1106 44.19 8.88 6.77
N MET A 1107 44.83 10.04 6.98
CA MET A 1107 44.39 11.33 6.40
C MET A 1107 44.33 11.26 4.87
N LYS A 1108 45.34 10.66 4.24
CA LYS A 1108 45.41 10.47 2.78
C LYS A 1108 44.21 9.67 2.25
N LYS A 1109 43.91 8.58 2.93
CA LYS A 1109 42.81 7.69 2.55
C LYS A 1109 41.44 8.38 2.70
N PHE A 1110 41.15 8.89 3.90
CA PHE A 1110 39.83 9.43 4.21
C PHE A 1110 39.52 10.77 3.53
N LEU A 1111 40.54 11.61 3.28
CA LEU A 1111 40.32 12.86 2.53
C LEU A 1111 39.91 12.59 1.08
N ALA A 1112 40.52 11.59 0.44
CA ALA A 1112 40.15 11.17 -0.91
C ALA A 1112 38.70 10.63 -0.97
N GLU A 1113 38.26 9.94 0.08
CA GLU A 1113 36.88 9.45 0.21
C GLU A 1113 35.89 10.60 0.47
N ALA A 1114 36.18 11.50 1.41
CA ALA A 1114 35.28 12.61 1.79
C ALA A 1114 35.10 13.66 0.68
N THR A 1115 36.15 13.94 -0.10
CA THR A 1115 36.08 14.89 -1.25
C THR A 1115 35.14 14.36 -2.36
N ARG A 1116 34.93 13.04 -2.44
CA ARG A 1116 33.95 12.46 -3.38
C ARG A 1116 32.50 12.66 -2.93
N VAL A 1117 32.27 12.75 -1.62
CA VAL A 1117 30.94 12.90 -1.01
C VAL A 1117 30.45 14.35 -1.10
N SER A 1118 31.34 15.33 -1.00
CA SER A 1118 31.01 16.75 -1.15
C SER A 1118 31.90 17.39 -2.22
N GLN A 1119 31.39 17.49 -3.45
CA GLN A 1119 32.12 18.14 -4.55
C GLN A 1119 32.00 19.67 -4.51
N GLU A 1120 30.93 20.21 -3.93
CA GLU A 1120 30.64 21.64 -3.90
C GLU A 1120 31.18 22.35 -2.65
N HIS A 1121 31.49 21.61 -1.56
CA HIS A 1121 31.96 22.20 -0.30
C HIS A 1121 33.26 21.56 0.20
N PRO A 1122 34.15 22.35 0.82
CA PRO A 1122 35.42 21.86 1.34
C PRO A 1122 35.23 20.91 2.53
N VAL A 1123 36.20 20.00 2.71
CA VAL A 1123 36.26 19.09 3.86
C VAL A 1123 36.77 19.87 5.07
N VAL A 1124 36.17 19.63 6.23
CA VAL A 1124 36.53 20.29 7.49
C VAL A 1124 37.35 19.35 8.36
N LEU A 1125 38.52 19.81 8.80
CA LEU A 1125 39.31 19.17 9.85
C LEU A 1125 39.13 19.90 11.17
N THR A 1126 39.00 19.15 12.26
CA THR A 1126 38.87 19.68 13.62
C THR A 1126 39.78 18.89 14.56
N LYS A 1127 40.46 19.55 15.50
CA LYS A 1127 41.23 18.85 16.54
C LYS A 1127 40.28 17.98 17.37
N PHE A 1128 40.60 16.69 17.48
CA PHE A 1128 39.87 15.79 18.35
C PHE A 1128 40.38 15.94 19.79
N ILE A 1129 39.49 16.26 20.74
CA ILE A 1129 39.85 16.49 22.14
C ILE A 1129 39.60 15.21 22.94
N GLU A 1130 40.66 14.51 23.29
CA GLU A 1130 40.58 13.25 24.05
C GLU A 1130 40.20 13.48 25.52
N GLY A 1131 39.42 12.56 26.09
CA GLY A 1131 39.00 12.58 27.50
C GLY A 1131 38.13 13.79 27.87
N ALA A 1132 37.37 14.31 26.91
CA ALA A 1132 36.36 15.33 27.15
C ALA A 1132 34.99 14.68 27.34
N ARG A 1133 34.18 15.20 28.26
CA ARG A 1133 32.75 14.88 28.35
C ARG A 1133 32.01 15.57 27.21
N GLU A 1134 30.91 14.98 26.76
CA GLU A 1134 30.03 15.60 25.78
C GLU A 1134 28.70 15.99 26.42
N VAL A 1135 28.21 17.18 26.08
CA VAL A 1135 27.02 17.79 26.65
C VAL A 1135 26.13 18.30 25.53
N GLU A 1136 24.85 17.93 25.59
CA GLU A 1136 23.79 18.40 24.70
C GLU A 1136 23.02 19.55 25.36
N MET A 1137 22.77 20.60 24.59
CA MET A 1137 21.86 21.68 24.96
C MET A 1137 20.72 21.72 23.96
N ASP A 1138 19.55 21.27 24.40
CA ASP A 1138 18.30 21.43 23.65
C ASP A 1138 17.58 22.67 24.16
N ALA A 1139 17.22 23.59 23.26
CA ALA A 1139 16.66 24.88 23.65
C ALA A 1139 15.61 25.40 22.68
N VAL A 1140 14.74 26.26 23.19
CA VAL A 1140 13.80 27.06 22.40
C VAL A 1140 14.10 28.52 22.66
N ALA A 1141 14.20 29.31 21.60
CA ALA A 1141 14.37 30.75 21.69
C ALA A 1141 13.23 31.51 21.03
N LYS A 1142 13.00 32.74 21.50
CA LYS A 1142 12.07 33.71 20.90
C LYS A 1142 12.79 35.02 20.71
N ALA A 1143 12.91 35.48 19.47
CA ALA A 1143 13.65 36.69 19.10
C ALA A 1143 15.07 36.73 19.72
N GLY A 1144 15.77 35.61 19.63
CA GLY A 1144 17.13 35.42 20.14
C GLY A 1144 17.27 35.31 21.66
N LYS A 1145 16.17 35.22 22.41
CA LYS A 1145 16.17 34.96 23.86
C LYS A 1145 15.76 33.52 24.13
N VAL A 1146 16.62 32.76 24.81
CA VAL A 1146 16.31 31.40 25.27
C VAL A 1146 15.17 31.45 26.30
N VAL A 1147 14.07 30.74 26.01
CA VAL A 1147 12.88 30.67 26.87
C VAL A 1147 12.72 29.32 27.56
N SER A 1148 13.23 28.25 26.94
CA SER A 1148 13.27 26.89 27.49
C SER A 1148 14.61 26.24 27.16
N HIS A 1149 15.14 25.41 28.04
CA HIS A 1149 16.33 24.61 27.76
C HIS A 1149 16.43 23.35 28.65
N ALA A 1150 17.12 22.33 28.16
CA ALA A 1150 17.55 21.15 28.90
C ALA A 1150 19.03 20.87 28.61
N ILE A 1151 19.76 20.38 29.62
CA ILE A 1151 21.20 20.07 29.50
C ILE A 1151 21.40 18.60 29.87
N SER A 1152 21.79 17.81 28.89
CA SER A 1152 22.04 16.37 29.03
C SER A 1152 23.54 16.08 28.93
N GLU A 1153 24.02 15.12 29.71
CA GLU A 1153 25.41 14.65 29.66
C GLU A 1153 25.46 13.26 29.03
N HIS A 1154 26.38 13.04 28.10
CA HIS A 1154 26.63 11.70 27.55
C HIS A 1154 27.29 10.82 28.60
N VAL A 1155 26.96 9.52 28.67
CA VAL A 1155 27.72 8.57 29.50
C VAL A 1155 29.12 8.40 28.93
N GLU A 1156 29.22 8.29 27.61
CA GLU A 1156 30.44 8.16 26.84
C GLU A 1156 31.24 9.46 26.84
N ASP A 1157 32.54 9.35 26.64
CA ASP A 1157 33.37 10.53 26.32
C ASP A 1157 33.17 10.94 24.86
N ALA A 1158 33.45 12.22 24.59
CA ALA A 1158 33.34 12.79 23.27
C ALA A 1158 34.17 12.00 22.25
N GLY A 1159 33.49 11.50 21.22
CA GLY A 1159 34.11 10.66 20.19
C GLY A 1159 33.14 9.63 19.64
N VAL A 1160 32.33 9.06 20.52
CA VAL A 1160 31.09 8.37 20.11
C VAL A 1160 30.15 9.40 19.49
N HIS A 1161 29.42 9.00 18.45
CA HIS A 1161 28.47 9.88 17.79
C HIS A 1161 27.28 10.15 18.73
N SER A 1162 26.78 11.39 18.79
CA SER A 1162 25.71 11.76 19.72
C SER A 1162 24.42 10.97 19.52
N GLY A 1163 24.10 10.61 18.28
CA GLY A 1163 22.97 9.73 17.96
C GLY A 1163 23.09 8.29 18.48
N ASP A 1164 24.29 7.87 18.90
CA ASP A 1164 24.56 6.52 19.46
C ASP A 1164 24.93 6.60 20.96
N ALA A 1165 24.96 7.80 21.54
CA ALA A 1165 25.37 8.02 22.93
C ALA A 1165 24.22 7.83 23.91
N THR A 1166 24.55 7.37 25.12
CA THR A 1166 23.58 7.26 26.22
C THR A 1166 23.47 8.62 26.94
N LEU A 1167 22.25 9.17 27.03
CA LEU A 1167 22.04 10.48 27.67
C LEU A 1167 21.62 10.35 29.14
N MET A 1168 22.23 11.18 30.00
CA MET A 1168 21.83 11.40 31.39
C MET A 1168 21.23 12.80 31.56
N LEU A 1169 20.05 12.86 32.19
CA LEU A 1169 19.37 14.11 32.51
C LEU A 1169 18.90 14.07 33.99
N PRO A 1170 19.31 15.03 34.85
CA PRO A 1170 20.29 16.10 34.59
C PRO A 1170 21.73 15.58 34.49
N THR A 1171 22.68 16.46 34.19
CA THR A 1171 24.12 16.15 34.19
C THR A 1171 24.61 15.62 35.55
N GLN A 1172 25.52 14.66 35.56
CA GLN A 1172 26.02 13.96 36.75
C GLN A 1172 27.44 14.39 37.16
N THR A 1173 28.36 14.56 36.20
CA THR A 1173 29.79 14.82 36.48
C THR A 1173 30.26 16.20 36.01
N ILE A 1174 29.42 16.96 35.32
CA ILE A 1174 29.75 18.31 34.84
C ILE A 1174 29.82 19.31 35.98
N SER A 1175 30.90 20.10 36.02
CA SER A 1175 31.09 21.15 37.02
C SER A 1175 30.06 22.28 36.87
N GLN A 1176 29.68 22.89 37.99
CA GLN A 1176 28.71 24.00 37.98
C GLN A 1176 29.22 25.22 37.19
N GLY A 1177 30.55 25.44 37.19
CA GLY A 1177 31.19 26.46 36.37
C GLY A 1177 31.05 26.19 34.87
N ALA A 1178 31.23 24.94 34.43
CA ALA A 1178 31.00 24.55 33.05
C ALA A 1178 29.52 24.68 32.64
N LEU A 1179 28.57 24.28 33.50
CA LEU A 1179 27.14 24.43 33.23
C LEU A 1179 26.74 25.89 33.02
N GLU A 1180 27.24 26.81 33.84
CA GLU A 1180 26.97 28.24 33.65
C GLU A 1180 27.59 28.79 32.36
N LYS A 1181 28.80 28.34 32.00
CA LYS A 1181 29.41 28.67 30.70
C LYS A 1181 28.56 28.18 29.53
N VAL A 1182 28.11 26.92 29.56
CA VAL A 1182 27.21 26.34 28.55
C VAL A 1182 25.98 27.24 28.38
N LYS A 1183 25.27 27.59 29.46
CA LYS A 1183 24.09 28.48 29.40
C LYS A 1183 24.40 29.88 28.84
N ILE A 1184 25.52 30.49 29.24
CA ILE A 1184 25.93 31.81 28.74
C ILE A 1184 26.23 31.75 27.24
N ILE A 1185 26.94 30.71 26.79
CA ILE A 1185 27.26 30.50 25.38
C ILE A 1185 25.97 30.32 24.58
N THR A 1186 25.05 29.46 25.02
CA THR A 1186 23.76 29.25 24.37
C THR A 1186 22.95 30.54 24.22
N LYS A 1187 22.93 31.41 25.24
CA LYS A 1187 22.28 32.73 25.15
C LYS A 1187 22.93 33.64 24.10
N LYS A 1188 24.27 33.61 23.98
CA LYS A 1188 25.00 34.38 22.97
C LYS A 1188 24.67 33.87 21.56
N ILE A 1189 24.69 32.56 21.35
CA ILE A 1189 24.35 31.92 20.07
C ILE A 1189 22.92 32.27 19.66
N ALA A 1190 21.94 32.06 20.55
CA ALA A 1190 20.55 32.38 20.27
C ALA A 1190 20.36 33.84 19.81
N ARG A 1191 21.05 34.79 20.46
CA ARG A 1191 21.01 36.21 20.09
C ARG A 1191 21.68 36.49 18.75
N ALA A 1192 22.84 35.89 18.48
CA ALA A 1192 23.61 36.14 17.25
C ALA A 1192 22.88 35.67 15.98
N PHE A 1193 22.17 34.54 16.08
CA PHE A 1193 21.37 33.98 14.98
C PHE A 1193 19.89 34.41 15.04
N SER A 1194 19.52 35.28 15.99
CA SER A 1194 18.14 35.76 16.17
C SER A 1194 17.09 34.64 16.22
N ILE A 1195 17.43 33.53 16.87
CA ILE A 1195 16.65 32.28 16.84
C ILE A 1195 15.23 32.52 17.36
N SER A 1196 14.25 31.97 16.63
CA SER A 1196 12.82 32.01 17.00
C SER A 1196 12.19 30.65 16.70
N GLY A 1197 12.54 29.65 17.49
CA GLY A 1197 12.24 28.25 17.23
C GLY A 1197 13.08 27.32 18.10
N PRO A 1198 12.98 26.01 17.87
CA PRO A 1198 13.86 25.01 18.49
C PRO A 1198 15.27 25.10 17.92
N PHE A 1199 16.28 24.78 18.72
CA PHE A 1199 17.67 24.60 18.27
C PHE A 1199 18.44 23.73 19.27
N ASN A 1200 19.54 23.13 18.80
CA ASN A 1200 20.44 22.34 19.62
C ASN A 1200 21.89 22.87 19.51
N VAL A 1201 22.66 22.72 20.58
CA VAL A 1201 24.11 23.00 20.60
C VAL A 1201 24.85 21.90 21.34
N GLN A 1202 25.88 21.34 20.71
CA GLN A 1202 26.78 20.35 21.31
C GLN A 1202 28.03 20.99 21.89
N PHE A 1203 28.42 20.53 23.08
CA PHE A 1203 29.58 21.02 23.82
C PHE A 1203 30.54 19.90 24.21
N LEU A 1204 31.84 20.18 24.11
CA LEU A 1204 32.90 19.41 24.75
C LEU A 1204 33.24 20.07 26.10
N VAL A 1205 33.29 19.27 27.16
CA VAL A 1205 33.59 19.76 28.52
C VAL A 1205 34.78 18.99 29.09
N ARG A 1206 35.83 19.73 29.46
CA ARG A 1206 36.99 19.18 30.18
C ARG A 1206 37.28 20.05 31.40
N GLY A 1207 36.87 19.57 32.59
CA GLY A 1207 36.94 20.35 33.82
C GLY A 1207 36.03 21.58 33.77
N ASN A 1208 36.60 22.77 33.55
CA ASN A 1208 35.88 24.03 33.38
C ASN A 1208 35.94 24.58 31.95
N ASP A 1209 36.68 23.94 31.06
CA ASP A 1209 36.77 24.34 29.66
C ASP A 1209 35.56 23.80 28.91
N VAL A 1210 34.88 24.71 28.21
CA VAL A 1210 33.65 24.43 27.45
C VAL A 1210 33.90 24.90 26.03
N LEU A 1211 33.89 23.95 25.09
CA LEU A 1211 34.10 24.21 23.67
C LEU A 1211 32.83 23.86 22.90
N VAL A 1212 32.40 24.74 21.99
CA VAL A 1212 31.31 24.41 21.06
C VAL A 1212 31.83 23.43 20.01
N ARG A 1213 31.12 22.32 19.79
CA ARG A 1213 31.45 21.31 18.78
C ARG A 1213 30.72 21.59 17.47
N THR A 1214 29.39 21.65 17.52
CA THR A 1214 28.53 21.86 16.35
C THR A 1214 27.21 22.50 16.81
N PRO A 1215 26.67 23.48 16.06
CA PRO A 1215 25.28 23.89 16.21
C PRO A 1215 24.39 23.09 15.24
N THR A 1216 23.16 22.85 15.65
CA THR A 1216 22.05 22.53 14.76
C THR A 1216 20.99 23.61 14.98
N ALA A 1217 20.92 24.56 14.05
CA ALA A 1217 19.87 25.59 14.09
C ALA A 1217 18.62 25.02 13.41
N GLY A 1218 17.57 24.77 14.21
CA GLY A 1218 16.22 24.49 13.74
C GLY A 1218 15.43 25.76 13.42
#